data_AF-A0A2D7VXK0-F1
#
_entry.id   AF-A0A2D7VXK0-F1
#
_cell.length_a   1.000
_cell.length_b   1.000
_cell.length_c   1.000
_cell.angle_alpha   90.00
_cell.angle_beta   90.00
_cell.angle_gamma   90.00
#
_symmetry.space_group_name_H-M   'P 1'
#
loop_
_entity.id
_entity.type
_entity.pdbx_description
1 polymer ?
#
loop_
_entity_poly.entity_id
_entity_poly.type
_entity_poly.pdbx_seq_one_letter_code
_entity_poly.pdbx_strand_id
1 'polypeptide(L)'
;MANTNIFLGSGSSVTFVPEVDIYLKPASLNSDKDTLTIHTDFTNKFDLVNNLYVGCVLEFYDNGTHTTTHRVTANDGTTITFHPAQTITLDATNDYYHLKGYGAPCPAEKVAGGSTTYRDEVTHFTFASDTKSDYSGDYIVFYEIQTADAGTAKAVVVWFDTTGSETVPTHGISPVEVVEVDISDAGLTTRDEYVAAAVTAINAASGVEVVATRSNNVLIITNDHGGPTTDAVSSNASHITHSIVTQGATVAATSAAKKLNADYWMGIVESLTFPSVEVEFKQQNLFVGGSRNFTYQYKGIETAGNASVNVVANHGAWLYYFFGKCSAITATLASGTNPASDFAGNTGSENKYYLNGTSVTDTGPLFYRSLDNVMTPPVLRGQDTFGDLDQLTEPSGTTSISNPITYTFAEQDGDDLPSFAMEQVFSKLPSSNTYRTNSANDNEDTNFVLIATGNRVNTLTMTANENEELKMTMDCMARKVHELEKTESYEARRGVTNETDFKNYSSNDKFLEPFFFSSGSISLFGQNFLRITNFTLTMNNTLTDKRFIGIGSKAIKDAIPAQRTYELTFTALVTDDLLFNELKNQNETTGTVIDLIFDKSNGEQIRLKFDDYFLTTNTWPIPEDKGAVMVEATIIPRTLASNGCTVKTHWILQG
;
A
#
# COMPACT_ATOMS: atom_id res chain seq x y z
N MET A 1 11.11 37.32 -15.23
CA MET A 1 10.14 37.30 -14.12
C MET A 1 10.03 35.85 -13.67
N ALA A 2 10.54 35.55 -12.49
CA ALA A 2 10.36 34.25 -11.85
C ALA A 2 8.91 34.19 -11.34
N ASN A 3 8.18 33.17 -11.75
CA ASN A 3 6.80 32.94 -11.33
C ASN A 3 6.80 32.40 -9.90
N THR A 4 6.80 33.30 -8.92
CA THR A 4 6.51 33.00 -7.52
C THR A 4 5.08 33.40 -7.22
N ASN A 5 4.14 32.44 -7.26
CA ASN A 5 3.13 32.21 -6.21
C ASN A 5 1.97 31.28 -6.64
N ILE A 6 1.68 30.35 -5.72
CA ILE A 6 0.35 29.95 -5.23
C ILE A 6 -0.47 28.99 -6.13
N PHE A 7 -0.33 27.69 -5.84
CA PHE A 7 -1.17 26.54 -6.25
C PHE A 7 -1.12 26.00 -7.69
N LEU A 8 0.07 25.88 -8.29
CA LEU A 8 0.30 24.94 -9.40
C LEU A 8 1.30 23.88 -8.96
N GLY A 9 0.83 22.66 -8.68
CA GLY A 9 1.69 21.52 -8.35
C GLY A 9 1.56 20.99 -6.92
N SER A 10 0.35 20.82 -6.38
CA SER A 10 0.21 19.87 -5.27
C SER A 10 0.64 18.50 -5.80
N GLY A 11 1.70 17.91 -5.24
CA GLY A 11 2.14 16.54 -5.51
C GLY A 11 1.13 15.54 -4.94
N SER A 12 -0.13 15.68 -5.35
CA SER A 12 -1.22 14.82 -4.94
C SER A 12 -1.30 13.63 -5.87
N SER A 13 -1.26 12.43 -5.32
CA SER A 13 -1.43 11.19 -6.07
C SER A 13 -2.51 10.36 -5.43
N VAL A 14 -3.24 9.59 -6.24
CA VAL A 14 -4.13 8.53 -5.76
C VAL A 14 -3.67 7.22 -6.36
N THR A 15 -3.50 6.21 -5.53
CA THR A 15 -3.11 4.86 -5.93
C THR A 15 -4.17 3.86 -5.53
N PHE A 16 -4.21 2.77 -6.29
CA PHE A 16 -5.06 1.63 -6.01
C PHE A 16 -4.36 0.67 -5.04
N VAL A 17 -5.09 0.20 -4.03
CA VAL A 17 -4.64 -0.86 -3.13
C VAL A 17 -5.64 -2.01 -3.19
N PRO A 18 -5.20 -3.24 -3.53
CA PRO A 18 -6.08 -4.40 -3.51
C PRO A 18 -6.55 -4.68 -2.08
N GLU A 19 -7.80 -5.08 -1.95
CA GLU A 19 -8.41 -5.52 -0.69
C GLU A 19 -8.73 -7.00 -0.80
N VAL A 20 -7.92 -7.79 -0.10
CA VAL A 20 -7.91 -9.26 -0.20
C VAL A 20 -8.07 -9.85 1.19
N ASP A 21 -8.57 -11.08 1.25
CA ASP A 21 -8.47 -11.86 2.46
C ASP A 21 -6.99 -12.00 2.87
N ILE A 22 -6.70 -11.82 4.16
CA ILE A 22 -5.33 -11.91 4.70
C ILE A 22 -5.26 -13.07 5.69
N TYR A 23 -4.34 -13.99 5.43
CA TYR A 23 -4.03 -15.10 6.33
C TYR A 23 -3.17 -14.62 7.51
N LEU A 24 -3.68 -14.88 8.72
CA LEU A 24 -3.03 -14.53 9.98
C LEU A 24 -2.81 -15.79 10.81
N LYS A 25 -1.54 -16.20 10.91
CA LYS A 25 -1.12 -17.25 11.82
C LYS A 25 -1.05 -16.70 13.25
N PRO A 26 -1.68 -17.34 14.24
CA PRO A 26 -1.75 -16.81 15.59
C PRO A 26 -0.54 -17.25 16.43
N ALA A 27 0.01 -16.33 17.24
CA ALA A 27 1.03 -16.66 18.24
C ALA A 27 0.39 -17.03 19.59
N SER A 28 -0.52 -16.17 20.05
CA SER A 28 -1.21 -16.30 21.33
C SER A 28 -2.46 -15.44 21.36
N LEU A 29 -3.36 -15.75 22.30
CA LEU A 29 -4.43 -14.86 22.73
C LEU A 29 -4.11 -14.31 24.12
N ASN A 30 -4.58 -13.10 24.43
CA ASN A 30 -4.55 -12.59 25.80
C ASN A 30 -5.49 -13.40 26.74
N SER A 31 -5.47 -13.07 28.03
CA SER A 31 -6.29 -13.76 29.05
C SER A 31 -7.79 -13.65 28.79
N ASP A 32 -8.24 -12.51 28.25
CA ASP A 32 -9.65 -12.25 27.96
C ASP A 32 -10.08 -12.84 26.60
N LYS A 33 -9.12 -13.41 25.86
CA LYS A 33 -9.29 -14.01 24.53
C LYS A 33 -9.92 -13.08 23.49
N ASP A 34 -9.76 -11.78 23.65
CA ASP A 34 -10.26 -10.74 22.74
C ASP A 34 -9.13 -10.08 21.95
N THR A 35 -7.87 -10.40 22.24
CA THR A 35 -6.70 -9.84 21.57
C THR A 35 -5.79 -10.95 21.05
N LEU A 36 -5.61 -10.98 19.74
CA LEU A 36 -4.70 -11.86 19.01
C LEU A 36 -3.33 -11.20 18.88
N THR A 37 -2.29 -11.88 19.36
CA THR A 37 -0.90 -11.60 18.98
C THR A 37 -0.58 -12.39 17.71
N ILE A 38 -0.14 -11.69 16.67
CA ILE A 38 0.17 -12.29 15.37
C ILE A 38 1.54 -12.99 15.43
N HIS A 39 1.66 -14.16 14.79
CA HIS A 39 2.89 -14.94 14.73
C HIS A 39 4.02 -14.19 13.98
N THR A 40 5.26 -14.45 14.40
CA THR A 40 6.46 -13.80 13.84
C THR A 40 6.69 -14.10 12.37
N ASP A 41 6.20 -15.23 11.85
CA ASP A 41 6.18 -15.54 10.40
C ASP A 41 5.54 -14.39 9.58
N PHE A 42 4.49 -13.76 10.13
CA PHE A 42 3.84 -12.60 9.53
C PHE A 42 4.54 -11.29 9.92
N THR A 43 4.77 -11.02 11.22
CA THR A 43 5.27 -9.71 11.67
C THR A 43 6.75 -9.44 11.34
N ASN A 44 7.51 -10.46 10.95
CA ASN A 44 8.84 -10.30 10.35
C ASN A 44 8.77 -9.87 8.88
N LYS A 45 7.61 -10.02 8.23
CA LYS A 45 7.42 -9.84 6.78
C LYS A 45 6.43 -8.73 6.43
N PHE A 46 5.56 -8.35 7.35
CA PHE A 46 4.53 -7.33 7.20
C PHE A 46 4.39 -6.53 8.48
N ASP A 47 3.97 -5.27 8.37
CA ASP A 47 3.51 -4.47 9.50
C ASP A 47 2.10 -3.92 9.18
N LEU A 48 1.14 -4.16 10.06
CA LEU A 48 -0.21 -3.64 9.89
C LEU A 48 -0.27 -2.15 10.24
N VAL A 49 -0.98 -1.35 9.42
CA VAL A 49 -1.26 0.07 9.71
C VAL A 49 -2.19 0.16 10.91
N ASN A 50 -1.85 1.02 11.88
CA ASN A 50 -2.58 1.14 13.14
C ASN A 50 -4.03 1.53 12.85
N ASN A 51 -4.98 0.84 13.48
CA ASN A 51 -6.40 1.15 13.40
C ASN A 51 -7.03 1.16 11.99
N LEU A 52 -6.29 0.81 10.93
CA LEU A 52 -6.80 0.74 9.56
C LEU A 52 -7.85 -0.36 9.42
N TYR A 53 -7.61 -1.51 10.06
CA TYR A 53 -8.43 -2.73 9.93
C TYR A 53 -9.61 -2.78 10.92
N VAL A 54 -9.86 -1.72 11.69
CA VAL A 54 -11.02 -1.63 12.58
C VAL A 54 -12.31 -1.71 11.76
N GLY A 55 -13.21 -2.60 12.19
CA GLY A 55 -14.47 -2.94 11.51
C GLY A 55 -14.39 -4.14 10.58
N CYS A 56 -13.19 -4.56 10.15
CA CYS A 56 -13.02 -5.75 9.32
C CYS A 56 -13.60 -7.00 9.99
N VAL A 57 -14.03 -7.96 9.15
CA VAL A 57 -14.46 -9.28 9.60
C VAL A 57 -13.20 -10.10 9.88
N LEU A 58 -13.13 -10.76 11.02
CA LEU A 58 -12.10 -11.73 11.33
C LEU A 58 -12.75 -13.10 11.54
N GLU A 59 -12.42 -14.06 10.69
CA GLU A 59 -12.93 -15.44 10.76
C GLU A 59 -11.87 -16.34 11.39
N PHE A 60 -12.29 -17.18 12.33
CA PHE A 60 -11.43 -18.15 13.00
C PHE A 60 -11.68 -19.55 12.46
N TYR A 61 -10.58 -20.27 12.19
CA TYR A 61 -10.58 -21.65 11.73
C TYR A 61 -9.82 -22.53 12.72
N ASP A 62 -10.51 -23.52 13.28
CA ASP A 62 -9.95 -24.58 14.13
C ASP A 62 -9.57 -25.74 13.21
N ASN A 63 -8.26 -25.97 13.04
CA ASN A 63 -7.72 -27.01 12.17
C ASN A 63 -8.38 -27.07 10.77
N GLY A 64 -8.55 -25.91 10.14
CA GLY A 64 -9.15 -25.77 8.82
C GLY A 64 -10.68 -25.69 8.77
N THR A 65 -11.37 -25.79 9.92
CA THR A 65 -12.84 -25.68 9.98
C THR A 65 -13.25 -24.31 10.50
N HIS A 66 -14.04 -23.57 9.72
CA HIS A 66 -14.62 -22.30 10.17
C HIS A 66 -15.44 -22.52 11.43
N THR A 67 -15.18 -21.71 12.46
CA THR A 67 -15.81 -21.91 13.78
C THR A 67 -16.51 -20.65 14.29
N THR A 68 -15.85 -19.49 14.22
CA THR A 68 -16.40 -18.22 14.72
C THR A 68 -16.04 -17.05 13.82
N THR A 69 -16.88 -16.01 13.88
CA THR A 69 -16.69 -14.75 13.17
C THR A 69 -16.71 -13.60 14.16
N HIS A 70 -15.76 -12.68 14.01
CA HIS A 70 -15.52 -11.56 14.91
C HIS A 70 -15.42 -10.25 14.12
N ARG A 71 -15.50 -9.13 14.85
CA ARG A 71 -15.28 -7.77 14.32
C ARG A 71 -14.04 -7.18 14.98
N VAL A 72 -13.11 -6.68 14.19
CA VAL A 72 -11.93 -5.98 14.69
C VAL A 72 -12.36 -4.66 15.33
N THR A 73 -11.93 -4.41 16.56
CA THR A 73 -12.24 -3.20 17.34
C THR A 73 -11.02 -2.30 17.51
N ALA A 74 -9.82 -2.86 17.48
CA ALA A 74 -8.54 -2.14 17.44
C ALA A 74 -7.47 -3.02 16.77
N ASN A 75 -6.44 -2.39 16.20
CA ASN A 75 -5.25 -3.12 15.77
C ASN A 75 -4.01 -2.22 15.85
N ASP A 76 -2.86 -2.83 16.13
CA ASP A 76 -1.55 -2.22 15.93
C ASP A 76 -0.76 -3.00 14.87
N GLY A 77 0.56 -2.79 14.79
CA GLY A 77 1.42 -3.50 13.83
C GLY A 77 1.55 -5.01 14.04
N THR A 78 1.23 -5.52 15.23
CA THR A 78 1.48 -6.91 15.66
C THR A 78 0.29 -7.58 16.36
N THR A 79 -0.74 -6.82 16.72
CA THR A 79 -1.91 -7.32 17.44
C THR A 79 -3.23 -6.87 16.82
N ILE A 80 -4.26 -7.69 16.99
CA ILE A 80 -5.64 -7.40 16.61
C ILE A 80 -6.54 -7.66 17.81
N THR A 81 -7.28 -6.65 18.25
CA THR A 81 -8.35 -6.78 19.24
C THR A 81 -9.69 -6.90 18.52
N PHE A 82 -10.56 -7.80 18.97
CA PHE A 82 -11.82 -8.11 18.31
C PHE A 82 -12.93 -8.46 19.30
N HIS A 83 -14.17 -8.38 18.83
CA HIS A 83 -15.37 -8.73 19.60
C HIS A 83 -16.34 -9.56 18.74
N PRO A 84 -17.07 -10.54 19.31
CA PRO A 84 -16.95 -11.06 20.69
C PRO A 84 -15.62 -11.77 20.93
N ALA A 85 -15.25 -11.95 22.20
CA ALA A 85 -14.04 -12.70 22.57
C ALA A 85 -14.13 -14.17 22.11
N GLN A 86 -12.99 -14.76 21.76
CA GLN A 86 -12.85 -16.16 21.40
C GLN A 86 -13.14 -17.06 22.61
N THR A 87 -13.91 -18.13 22.42
CA THR A 87 -14.19 -19.09 23.52
C THR A 87 -13.25 -20.29 23.51
N ILE A 88 -12.67 -20.61 22.35
CA ILE A 88 -11.82 -21.77 22.10
C ILE A 88 -10.39 -21.55 22.60
N THR A 89 -9.67 -22.64 22.88
CA THR A 89 -8.25 -22.60 23.21
C THR A 89 -7.45 -22.79 21.93
N LEU A 90 -6.52 -21.88 21.68
CA LEU A 90 -5.73 -21.83 20.46
C LEU A 90 -4.73 -23.01 20.35
N ASP A 91 -4.72 -23.71 19.23
CA ASP A 91 -3.60 -24.51 18.73
C ASP A 91 -2.82 -23.69 17.68
N ALA A 92 -1.74 -23.05 18.11
CA ALA A 92 -0.91 -22.20 17.25
C ALA A 92 -0.29 -22.91 16.02
N THR A 93 -0.39 -24.24 15.92
CA THR A 93 0.12 -25.01 14.77
C THR A 93 -0.89 -25.11 13.64
N ASN A 94 -2.15 -25.38 13.98
CA ASN A 94 -3.19 -25.74 13.02
C ASN A 94 -4.27 -24.68 12.88
N ASP A 95 -4.44 -23.85 13.90
CA ASP A 95 -5.43 -22.78 13.90
C ASP A 95 -4.94 -21.57 13.14
N TYR A 96 -5.87 -20.86 12.53
CA TYR A 96 -5.59 -19.62 11.83
C TYR A 96 -6.79 -18.70 11.77
N TYR A 97 -6.52 -17.45 11.41
CA TYR A 97 -7.55 -16.45 11.15
C TYR A 97 -7.47 -15.95 9.72
N HIS A 98 -8.64 -15.66 9.14
CA HIS A 98 -8.78 -14.90 7.91
C HIS A 98 -9.34 -13.52 8.24
N LEU A 99 -8.56 -12.48 7.96
CA LEU A 99 -9.06 -11.11 7.96
C LEU A 99 -9.67 -10.84 6.59
N LYS A 100 -11.00 -10.71 6.52
CA LYS A 100 -11.72 -10.64 5.24
C LYS A 100 -11.43 -9.35 4.49
N GLY A 101 -11.36 -9.44 3.15
CA GLY A 101 -10.96 -8.36 2.26
C GLY A 101 -11.79 -7.09 2.38
N TYR A 102 -13.08 -7.16 2.72
CA TYR A 102 -13.93 -5.96 2.76
C TYR A 102 -13.46 -4.92 3.81
N GLY A 103 -12.78 -3.87 3.34
CA GLY A 103 -12.16 -2.84 4.15
C GLY A 103 -10.78 -3.21 4.71
N ALA A 104 -10.15 -4.28 4.24
CA ALA A 104 -8.83 -4.75 4.65
C ALA A 104 -7.80 -4.60 3.50
N PRO A 105 -7.16 -3.42 3.37
CA PRO A 105 -6.13 -3.20 2.35
C PRO A 105 -4.94 -4.14 2.54
N CYS A 106 -4.44 -4.69 1.44
CA CYS A 106 -3.31 -5.61 1.44
C CYS A 106 -2.04 -4.90 1.98
N PRO A 107 -1.45 -5.36 3.10
CA PRO A 107 -0.18 -4.81 3.58
C PRO A 107 0.92 -5.16 2.58
N ALA A 108 1.89 -4.27 2.40
CA ALA A 108 3.09 -4.54 1.62
C ALA A 108 4.18 -5.18 2.49
N GLU A 109 5.21 -5.71 1.82
CA GLU A 109 6.39 -6.26 2.44
C GLU A 109 7.06 -5.26 3.38
N LYS A 110 7.44 -5.74 4.55
CA LYS A 110 8.27 -5.03 5.50
C LYS A 110 9.68 -5.00 4.93
N VAL A 111 10.10 -3.83 4.45
CA VAL A 111 11.49 -3.61 4.09
C VAL A 111 12.31 -3.71 5.37
N ALA A 112 13.25 -4.66 5.42
CA ALA A 112 14.17 -4.76 6.54
C ALA A 112 14.82 -3.39 6.72
N GLY A 113 14.56 -2.72 7.85
CA GLY A 113 15.18 -1.44 8.15
C GLY A 113 16.68 -1.63 7.95
N GLY A 114 17.27 -0.86 7.03
CA GLY A 114 18.69 -0.98 6.73
C GLY A 114 19.45 -0.90 8.05
N SER A 115 20.01 -2.03 8.49
CA SER A 115 20.86 -2.06 9.66
C SER A 115 22.12 -1.32 9.27
N THR A 116 22.19 -0.03 9.56
CA THR A 116 23.48 0.64 9.71
C THR A 116 24.12 0.01 10.94
N THR A 117 24.92 -1.03 10.71
CA THR A 117 25.74 -1.62 11.76
C THR A 117 26.82 -0.61 12.12
N TYR A 118 26.53 0.25 13.09
CA TYR A 118 27.58 0.96 13.80
C TYR A 118 28.30 -0.06 14.67
N ARG A 119 29.63 -0.18 14.52
CA ARG A 119 30.45 -1.11 15.30
C ARG A 119 31.02 -0.37 16.51
N ASP A 120 31.04 -1.02 17.67
CA ASP A 120 31.85 -0.55 18.79
C ASP A 120 33.31 -0.57 18.37
N GLU A 121 33.97 0.57 18.49
CA GLU A 121 35.38 0.69 18.19
C GLU A 121 36.14 0.85 19.51
N VAL A 122 37.08 -0.06 19.76
CA VAL A 122 38.06 0.09 20.83
C VAL A 122 39.39 0.46 20.19
N THR A 123 39.85 1.68 20.45
CA THR A 123 41.13 2.16 19.92
C THR A 123 42.17 2.19 21.02
N HIS A 124 43.30 1.54 20.78
CA HIS A 124 44.45 1.51 21.69
C HIS A 124 45.50 2.50 21.22
N PHE A 125 45.87 3.45 22.06
CA PHE A 125 47.01 4.33 21.86
C PHE A 125 48.13 3.93 22.82
N THR A 126 49.26 3.49 22.28
CA THR A 126 50.43 3.07 23.06
C THR A 126 51.47 4.16 23.05
N PHE A 127 51.86 4.62 24.24
CA PHE A 127 52.87 5.64 24.45
C PHE A 127 54.25 4.98 24.63
N ALA A 128 55.22 5.36 23.80
CA ALA A 128 56.52 4.69 23.69
C ALA A 128 57.65 5.38 24.48
N SER A 129 57.51 6.66 24.84
CA SER A 129 58.52 7.42 25.60
C SER A 129 58.06 7.82 27.01
N ASP A 130 59.02 8.00 27.92
CA ASP A 130 58.80 8.54 29.26
C ASP A 130 59.13 10.04 29.36
N THR A 131 59.68 10.67 28.32
CA THR A 131 60.12 12.08 28.41
C THR A 131 59.10 13.07 27.87
N LYS A 132 58.90 14.17 28.62
CA LYS A 132 57.91 15.21 28.37
C LYS A 132 58.04 15.84 26.97
N SER A 133 59.26 16.07 26.51
CA SER A 133 59.52 16.72 25.21
C SER A 133 59.09 15.90 24.00
N ASP A 134 58.94 14.58 24.15
CA ASP A 134 58.71 13.66 23.03
C ASP A 134 57.25 13.67 22.53
N TYR A 135 56.35 14.34 23.26
CA TYR A 135 54.93 14.47 22.93
C TYR A 135 54.51 15.91 22.61
N SER A 136 55.45 16.87 22.61
CA SER A 136 55.11 18.28 22.42
C SER A 136 54.55 18.51 21.02
N GLY A 137 53.33 19.05 20.95
CA GLY A 137 52.66 19.36 19.69
C GLY A 137 51.96 18.16 19.03
N ASP A 138 52.05 16.96 19.63
CA ASP A 138 51.24 15.82 19.18
C ASP A 138 49.77 16.01 19.59
N TYR A 139 48.86 15.43 18.83
CA TYR A 139 47.43 15.43 19.16
C TYR A 139 46.72 14.17 18.63
N ILE A 140 45.61 13.83 19.28
CA ILE A 140 44.72 12.74 18.91
C ILE A 140 43.37 13.35 18.54
N VAL A 141 42.86 13.05 17.35
CA VAL A 141 41.55 13.51 16.87
C VAL A 141 40.54 12.36 16.86
N PHE A 142 39.36 12.61 17.41
CA PHE A 142 38.19 11.74 17.35
C PHE A 142 37.16 12.35 16.41
N TYR A 143 36.71 11.59 15.42
CA TYR A 143 35.69 12.03 14.46
C TYR A 143 34.31 11.48 14.86
N GLU A 144 33.29 12.29 14.57
CA GLU A 144 31.89 11.86 14.40
C GLU A 144 31.28 11.05 15.57
N ILE A 145 31.19 11.66 16.76
CA ILE A 145 30.27 11.14 17.79
C ILE A 145 28.85 11.48 17.35
N GLN A 146 28.14 10.51 16.76
CA GLN A 146 26.68 10.63 16.63
C GLN A 146 26.06 10.42 18.00
N THR A 147 25.42 11.47 18.53
CA THR A 147 24.52 11.34 19.68
C THR A 147 23.35 10.45 19.29
N ALA A 148 22.76 9.70 20.23
CA ALA A 148 21.66 8.75 20.01
C ALA A 148 20.43 9.31 19.22
N ASP A 149 20.30 10.63 19.12
CA ASP A 149 19.21 11.34 18.44
C ASP A 149 19.54 11.81 17.00
N ALA A 150 20.61 11.29 16.36
CA ALA A 150 21.07 11.73 15.03
C ALA A 150 21.45 13.22 14.93
N GLY A 151 21.88 13.82 16.05
CA GLY A 151 22.35 15.21 16.14
C GLY A 151 23.67 15.49 15.40
N THR A 152 24.02 16.78 15.33
CA THR A 152 25.24 17.29 14.66
C THR A 152 26.51 16.59 15.15
N ALA A 153 27.29 16.03 14.23
CA ALA A 153 28.57 15.39 14.52
C ALA A 153 29.49 16.30 15.35
N LYS A 154 29.98 15.78 16.48
CA LYS A 154 31.05 16.41 17.27
C LYS A 154 32.37 15.72 16.98
N ALA A 155 33.44 16.50 16.85
CA ALA A 155 34.80 15.99 16.92
C ALA A 155 35.44 16.45 18.23
N VAL A 156 36.24 15.57 18.84
CA VAL A 156 37.02 15.85 20.07
C VAL A 156 38.49 15.78 19.70
N VAL A 157 39.27 16.78 20.09
CA VAL A 157 40.72 16.82 19.86
C VAL A 157 41.43 16.84 21.19
N VAL A 158 42.28 15.86 21.47
CA VAL A 158 43.18 15.82 22.63
C VAL A 158 44.54 16.30 22.18
N TRP A 159 44.94 17.46 22.66
CA TRP A 159 46.22 18.09 22.31
C TRP A 159 47.21 18.01 23.48
N PHE A 160 48.47 17.72 23.20
CA PHE A 160 49.55 17.60 24.18
C PHE A 160 50.46 18.85 24.17
N ASP A 161 50.15 19.86 25.00
CA ASP A 161 51.05 21.02 25.21
C ASP A 161 52.03 20.73 26.36
N THR A 162 53.31 20.59 26.02
CA THR A 162 54.34 20.32 27.04
C THR A 162 55.08 21.57 27.47
N THR A 163 54.84 22.69 26.80
CA THR A 163 55.53 23.97 27.01
C THR A 163 54.64 25.03 27.68
N GLY A 164 53.32 24.80 27.70
CA GLY A 164 52.32 25.71 28.28
C GLY A 164 52.23 27.04 27.53
N SER A 165 52.60 27.06 26.24
CA SER A 165 52.78 28.29 25.46
C SER A 165 52.36 28.18 24.00
N GLU A 166 51.95 27.00 23.55
CA GLU A 166 51.60 26.77 22.17
C GLU A 166 50.12 27.10 21.94
N THR A 167 49.74 27.41 20.70
CA THR A 167 48.33 27.52 20.31
C THR A 167 47.92 26.21 19.67
N VAL A 168 46.73 25.69 20.00
CA VAL A 168 46.16 24.48 19.38
C VAL A 168 46.38 24.53 17.85
N PRO A 169 47.11 23.55 17.26
CA PRO A 169 47.36 23.53 15.83
C PRO A 169 46.05 23.56 15.03
N THR A 170 46.07 24.21 13.86
CA THR A 170 44.92 24.19 12.95
C THR A 170 44.72 22.77 12.43
N HIS A 171 43.71 22.07 12.95
CA HIS A 171 43.41 20.68 12.61
C HIS A 171 42.51 20.53 11.36
N GLY A 172 42.09 21.64 10.73
CA GLY A 172 41.39 21.64 9.44
C GLY A 172 39.92 21.20 9.46
N ILE A 173 39.30 21.06 10.63
CA ILE A 173 37.93 20.51 10.80
C ILE A 173 37.03 21.59 11.42
N SER A 174 35.78 21.72 10.94
CA SER A 174 34.77 22.67 11.43
C SER A 174 33.35 22.14 11.19
N PRO A 175 32.40 22.25 12.15
CA PRO A 175 32.55 22.74 13.52
C PRO A 175 33.09 21.64 14.46
N VAL A 176 33.93 22.01 15.44
CA VAL A 176 34.58 21.07 16.38
C VAL A 176 34.49 21.62 17.80
N GLU A 177 34.20 20.75 18.77
CA GLU A 177 34.35 21.05 20.19
C GLU A 177 35.77 20.61 20.60
N VAL A 178 36.70 21.56 20.68
CA VAL A 178 38.09 21.26 21.02
C VAL A 178 38.20 21.06 22.53
N VAL A 179 38.71 19.90 22.94
CA VAL A 179 38.91 19.55 24.36
C VAL A 179 40.40 19.60 24.66
N GLU A 180 40.86 20.74 25.13
CA GLU A 180 42.26 20.92 25.44
C GLU A 180 42.66 20.11 26.67
N VAL A 181 43.59 19.15 26.49
CA VAL A 181 44.17 18.37 27.58
C VAL A 181 45.54 18.92 27.88
N ASP A 182 45.59 19.99 28.67
CA ASP A 182 46.84 20.60 29.05
C ASP A 182 47.66 19.69 29.98
N ILE A 183 48.65 19.00 29.42
CA ILE A 183 49.65 18.20 30.16
C ILE A 183 50.88 19.06 30.56
N SER A 184 50.81 20.39 30.43
CA SER A 184 51.90 21.29 30.81
C SER A 184 52.11 21.34 32.33
N ASP A 185 51.17 20.81 33.14
CA ASP A 185 51.27 20.78 34.60
C ASP A 185 52.64 20.24 35.04
N ALA A 186 53.33 21.04 35.85
CA ALA A 186 54.72 20.82 36.25
C ALA A 186 54.91 19.54 37.09
N GLY A 187 53.81 18.88 37.49
CA GLY A 187 53.81 17.64 38.28
C GLY A 187 53.83 16.35 37.48
N LEU A 188 53.52 16.35 36.18
CA LEU A 188 53.52 15.12 35.37
C LEU A 188 54.94 14.86 34.84
N THR A 189 55.55 13.77 35.29
CA THR A 189 56.96 13.44 34.99
C THR A 189 57.14 12.06 34.37
N THR A 190 56.10 11.24 34.39
CA THR A 190 56.12 9.87 33.89
C THR A 190 55.06 9.65 32.81
N ARG A 191 55.31 8.71 31.91
CA ARG A 191 54.34 8.25 30.91
C ARG A 191 52.98 7.88 31.49
N ASP A 192 53.00 7.27 32.66
CA ASP A 192 51.83 6.80 33.38
C ASP A 192 50.92 7.94 33.87
N GLU A 193 51.52 9.07 34.21
CA GLU A 193 50.82 10.29 34.61
C GLU A 193 50.19 10.98 33.41
N TYR A 194 50.82 10.95 32.22
CA TYR A 194 50.23 11.50 31.00
C TYR A 194 49.00 10.71 30.53
N VAL A 195 49.06 9.38 30.54
CA VAL A 195 47.90 8.54 30.19
C VAL A 195 46.75 8.78 31.18
N ALA A 196 47.05 8.97 32.47
CA ALA A 196 46.02 9.28 33.46
C ALA A 196 45.37 10.65 33.22
N ALA A 197 46.15 11.69 32.91
CA ALA A 197 45.63 13.02 32.59
C ALA A 197 44.76 12.99 31.33
N ALA A 198 45.18 12.27 30.29
CA ALA A 198 44.40 12.08 29.07
C ALA A 198 43.06 11.38 29.34
N VAL A 199 43.04 10.31 30.14
CA VAL A 199 41.80 9.63 30.54
C VAL A 199 40.84 10.57 31.25
N THR A 200 41.35 11.36 32.22
CA THR A 200 40.51 12.30 32.98
C THR A 200 39.90 13.36 32.08
N ALA A 201 40.68 13.96 31.19
CA ALA A 201 40.21 15.04 30.35
C ALA A 201 39.26 14.57 29.23
N ILE A 202 39.51 13.40 28.64
CA ILE A 202 38.57 12.80 27.67
C ILE A 202 37.22 12.55 28.34
N ASN A 203 37.19 11.82 29.46
CA ASN A 203 35.94 11.51 30.17
C ASN A 203 35.20 12.76 30.69
N ALA A 204 35.92 13.84 30.99
CA ALA A 204 35.31 15.09 31.43
C ALA A 204 34.58 15.82 30.29
N ALA A 205 35.02 15.64 29.04
CA ALA A 205 34.53 16.40 27.91
C ALA A 205 33.64 15.61 26.94
N SER A 206 33.85 14.30 26.81
CA SER A 206 32.96 13.41 26.05
C SER A 206 31.64 13.13 26.76
N GLY A 207 31.57 13.36 28.08
CA GLY A 207 30.41 13.00 28.89
C GLY A 207 30.26 11.47 29.00
N VAL A 208 29.13 10.93 28.54
CA VAL A 208 28.76 9.50 28.66
C VAL A 208 29.00 8.72 27.35
N GLU A 209 29.35 9.39 26.25
CA GLU A 209 29.32 8.81 24.90
C GLU A 209 30.64 8.15 24.47
N VAL A 210 31.76 8.48 25.12
CA VAL A 210 33.07 7.86 24.89
C VAL A 210 33.77 7.66 26.23
N VAL A 211 34.20 6.42 26.51
CA VAL A 211 34.90 6.07 27.75
C VAL A 211 36.38 5.83 27.48
N ALA A 212 37.22 6.66 28.07
CA ALA A 212 38.66 6.43 28.15
C ALA A 212 39.00 5.63 29.40
N THR A 213 39.82 4.59 29.24
CA THR A 213 40.39 3.78 30.32
C THR A 213 41.89 3.62 30.12
N ARG A 214 42.58 3.20 31.18
CA ARG A 214 44.02 3.00 31.18
C ARG A 214 44.36 1.53 31.39
N SER A 215 45.34 1.04 30.60
CA SER A 215 46.04 -0.21 30.85
C SER A 215 47.54 0.03 30.68
N ASN A 216 48.26 0.21 31.79
CA ASN A 216 49.69 0.57 31.79
C ASN A 216 49.97 1.84 30.96
N ASN A 217 50.79 1.72 29.91
CA ASN A 217 51.15 2.75 28.95
C ASN A 217 50.21 2.84 27.74
N VAL A 218 49.07 2.15 27.81
CA VAL A 218 48.04 2.13 26.77
C VAL A 218 46.84 2.92 27.25
N LEU A 219 46.48 3.95 26.49
CA LEU A 219 45.19 4.61 26.55
C LEU A 219 44.21 3.80 25.70
N ILE A 220 43.15 3.32 26.32
CA ILE A 220 42.09 2.54 25.67
C ILE A 220 40.86 3.42 25.59
N ILE A 221 40.35 3.62 24.39
CA ILE A 221 39.15 4.42 24.16
C ILE A 221 38.08 3.52 23.58
N THR A 222 36.93 3.47 24.25
CA THR A 222 35.77 2.70 23.83
C THR A 222 34.65 3.66 23.47
N ASN A 223 34.15 3.54 22.24
CA ASN A 223 32.88 4.14 21.83
C ASN A 223 31.82 3.03 21.81
N ASP A 224 30.83 3.14 22.68
CA ASP A 224 29.68 2.22 22.84
C ASP A 224 28.42 2.69 22.10
N HIS A 225 28.48 3.83 21.39
CA HIS A 225 27.40 4.42 20.59
C HIS A 225 27.60 4.20 19.08
N GLY A 226 28.79 3.75 18.67
CA GLY A 226 29.14 3.32 17.32
C GLY A 226 29.43 4.46 16.32
N GLY A 227 30.11 4.10 15.21
CA GLY A 227 30.64 5.05 14.19
C GLY A 227 32.17 4.96 14.07
N PRO A 228 32.81 5.41 12.96
CA PRO A 228 34.26 5.42 12.85
C PRO A 228 34.84 6.47 13.82
N THR A 229 35.44 6.04 14.92
CA THR A 229 36.00 6.92 15.95
C THR A 229 37.30 7.59 15.52
N THR A 230 38.02 7.04 14.54
CA THR A 230 39.36 7.53 14.19
C THR A 230 39.65 7.45 12.69
N ASP A 231 39.95 8.60 12.07
CA ASP A 231 40.46 8.66 10.68
C ASP A 231 41.85 9.32 10.57
N ALA A 232 42.40 9.91 11.64
CA ALA A 232 43.79 10.41 11.60
C ALA A 232 44.45 10.63 12.98
N VAL A 233 45.59 9.97 13.22
CA VAL A 233 46.67 10.49 14.10
C VAL A 233 47.56 11.35 13.20
N SER A 234 47.65 12.66 13.43
CA SER A 234 48.36 13.58 12.52
C SER A 234 49.57 14.23 13.21
N SER A 235 50.75 13.96 12.61
CA SER A 235 52.08 14.62 12.71
C SER A 235 52.53 15.06 14.12
N ASN A 236 53.32 14.28 14.88
CA ASN A 236 54.72 13.92 14.60
C ASN A 236 55.12 12.63 15.38
N ALA A 237 54.18 11.68 15.49
CA ALA A 237 54.21 10.59 16.46
C ALA A 237 55.24 9.47 16.16
N SER A 238 56.54 9.72 16.37
CA SER A 238 57.49 8.63 16.62
C SER A 238 57.23 7.92 17.96
N HIS A 239 56.38 8.51 18.82
CA HIS A 239 56.20 8.09 20.21
C HIS A 239 54.78 7.64 20.59
N ILE A 240 53.80 7.73 19.69
CA ILE A 240 52.44 7.20 19.89
C ILE A 240 52.08 6.27 18.73
N THR A 241 51.84 5.00 19.01
CA THR A 241 51.30 4.05 18.03
C THR A 241 49.86 3.72 18.34
N HIS A 242 48.99 3.69 17.33
CA HIS A 242 47.60 3.32 17.51
C HIS A 242 47.29 1.96 16.87
N SER A 243 46.33 1.23 17.46
CA SER A 243 45.78 -0.02 16.92
C SER A 243 44.28 -0.05 17.18
N ILE A 244 43.51 -0.38 16.15
CA ILE A 244 42.05 -0.47 16.22
C ILE A 244 41.67 -1.92 16.48
N VAL A 245 40.95 -2.17 17.58
CA VAL A 245 40.37 -3.47 17.92
C VAL A 245 38.85 -3.35 17.83
N THR A 246 38.28 -3.78 16.72
CA THR A 246 36.83 -3.74 16.51
C THR A 246 36.13 -4.79 17.38
N GLN A 247 35.18 -4.38 18.23
CA GLN A 247 34.24 -5.29 18.89
C GLN A 247 32.86 -5.14 18.25
N GLY A 248 32.21 -6.27 17.94
CA GLY A 248 30.95 -6.26 17.22
C GLY A 248 29.76 -5.97 18.14
N ALA A 249 29.23 -4.75 18.09
CA ALA A 249 27.85 -4.48 18.51
C ALA A 249 27.00 -4.12 17.29
N THR A 250 25.70 -4.44 17.39
CA THR A 250 24.70 -4.21 16.36
C THR A 250 23.67 -3.25 16.94
N VAL A 251 23.62 -2.01 16.49
CA VAL A 251 22.54 -1.07 16.85
C VAL A 251 21.34 -1.33 15.92
N ALA A 252 20.15 -1.50 16.50
CA ALA A 252 18.92 -1.76 15.77
C ALA A 252 18.47 -0.51 14.98
N ALA A 253 18.21 -0.68 13.69
CA ALA A 253 17.68 0.37 12.82
C ALA A 253 16.33 0.92 13.31
N THR A 254 16.07 2.19 12.99
CA THR A 254 14.75 2.83 13.01
C THR A 254 13.69 1.87 12.46
N SER A 255 12.56 1.73 13.16
CA SER A 255 11.45 0.85 12.76
C SER A 255 11.12 1.04 11.28
N ALA A 256 11.02 -0.06 10.52
CA ALA A 256 10.59 -0.03 9.13
C ALA A 256 9.25 0.72 9.02
N ALA A 257 9.14 1.65 8.07
CA ALA A 257 7.89 2.36 7.83
C ALA A 257 6.85 1.37 7.31
N LYS A 258 5.60 1.52 7.78
CA LYS A 258 4.49 0.68 7.34
C LYS A 258 4.08 1.05 5.92
N LYS A 259 3.63 0.07 5.14
CA LYS A 259 3.27 0.26 3.74
C LYS A 259 2.06 -0.60 3.37
N LEU A 260 1.28 -0.10 2.42
CA LEU A 260 0.29 -0.90 1.71
C LEU A 260 0.82 -1.29 0.34
N ASN A 261 0.23 -2.33 -0.26
CA ASN A 261 0.52 -2.78 -1.62
C ASN A 261 -0.09 -1.81 -2.67
N ALA A 262 0.33 -0.55 -2.59
CA ALA A 262 -0.29 0.60 -3.24
C ALA A 262 0.43 1.03 -4.54
N ASP A 263 1.09 0.09 -5.24
CA ASP A 263 1.83 0.36 -6.47
C ASP A 263 1.08 -0.13 -7.72
N TYR A 264 -0.24 -0.25 -7.66
CA TYR A 264 -1.07 -0.60 -8.81
C TYR A 264 -1.46 0.64 -9.61
N TRP A 265 -1.17 0.61 -10.92
CA TRP A 265 -1.66 1.61 -11.85
C TRP A 265 -3.18 1.46 -12.01
N MET A 266 -3.93 2.56 -12.09
CA MET A 266 -5.40 2.55 -12.21
C MET A 266 -5.90 2.56 -13.67
N GLY A 267 -4.97 2.59 -14.64
CA GLY A 267 -5.30 2.83 -16.04
C GLY A 267 -5.38 4.33 -16.38
N ILE A 268 -6.08 4.64 -17.46
CA ILE A 268 -6.23 6.02 -17.94
C ILE A 268 -7.42 6.67 -17.24
N VAL A 269 -7.14 7.37 -16.15
CA VAL A 269 -8.16 8.07 -15.34
C VAL A 269 -8.44 9.46 -15.93
N GLU A 270 -9.69 9.74 -16.30
CA GLU A 270 -10.12 11.07 -16.74
C GLU A 270 -10.41 11.99 -15.55
N SER A 271 -11.08 11.44 -14.54
CA SER A 271 -11.42 12.16 -13.32
C SER A 271 -11.61 11.18 -12.17
N LEU A 272 -11.21 11.60 -10.98
CA LEU A 272 -11.39 10.84 -9.75
C LEU A 272 -11.86 11.78 -8.65
N THR A 273 -12.89 11.36 -7.92
CA THR A 273 -13.38 12.02 -6.72
C THR A 273 -13.11 11.13 -5.52
N PHE A 274 -12.23 11.58 -4.63
CA PHE A 274 -11.96 10.91 -3.36
C PHE A 274 -13.13 11.16 -2.38
N PRO A 275 -13.54 10.18 -1.57
CA PRO A 275 -14.70 10.33 -0.69
C PRO A 275 -14.44 11.37 0.39
N SER A 276 -15.42 12.27 0.60
CA SER A 276 -15.38 13.26 1.67
C SER A 276 -15.82 12.64 3.01
N VAL A 277 -15.29 13.15 4.12
CA VAL A 277 -15.74 12.76 5.46
C VAL A 277 -16.70 13.82 6.00
N GLU A 278 -17.94 13.42 6.26
CA GLU A 278 -18.93 14.27 6.90
C GLU A 278 -19.05 13.92 8.38
N VAL A 279 -19.01 14.95 9.24
CA VAL A 279 -19.13 14.79 10.69
C VAL A 279 -20.36 15.54 11.17
N GLU A 280 -21.30 14.80 11.77
CA GLU A 280 -22.47 15.39 12.42
C GLU A 280 -22.10 15.94 13.80
N PHE A 281 -22.60 17.13 14.17
CA PHE A 281 -22.48 17.68 15.52
C PHE A 281 -23.84 17.68 16.21
N LYS A 282 -23.93 16.99 17.36
CA LYS A 282 -25.16 16.94 18.17
C LYS A 282 -25.03 17.85 19.38
N GLN A 283 -26.15 18.45 19.78
CA GLN A 283 -26.25 19.28 20.97
C GLN A 283 -27.02 18.52 22.06
N GLN A 284 -26.45 18.44 23.26
CA GLN A 284 -27.14 17.95 24.44
C GLN A 284 -27.37 19.11 25.40
N ASN A 285 -28.61 19.27 25.87
CA ASN A 285 -28.92 20.26 26.88
C ASN A 285 -28.47 19.75 28.26
N LEU A 286 -27.58 20.48 28.91
CA LEU A 286 -27.16 20.24 30.28
C LEU A 286 -28.18 20.93 31.18
N PHE A 287 -29.15 20.17 31.68
CA PHE A 287 -30.13 20.70 32.63
C PHE A 287 -29.45 20.92 33.98
N VAL A 288 -29.04 22.17 34.24
CA VAL A 288 -28.61 22.64 35.56
C VAL A 288 -29.72 23.55 36.06
N GLY A 289 -30.34 23.19 37.19
CA GLY A 289 -31.48 23.94 37.76
C GLY A 289 -31.15 25.42 38.00
N GLY A 290 -31.58 26.28 37.07
CA GLY A 290 -31.34 27.73 37.07
C GLY A 290 -31.76 28.36 35.74
N SER A 291 -31.91 29.69 35.68
CA SER A 291 -32.44 30.44 34.52
C SER A 291 -31.52 30.51 33.30
N ARG A 292 -30.45 29.71 33.23
CA ARG A 292 -29.47 29.69 32.15
C ARG A 292 -29.41 28.31 31.51
N ASN A 293 -29.61 28.27 30.19
CA ASN A 293 -29.53 27.05 29.39
C ASN A 293 -28.07 26.83 28.99
N PHE A 294 -27.48 25.68 29.33
CA PHE A 294 -26.13 25.29 28.90
C PHE A 294 -26.23 24.14 27.90
N THR A 295 -25.62 24.29 26.72
CA THR A 295 -25.59 23.25 25.69
C THR A 295 -24.18 22.71 25.51
N TYR A 296 -24.02 21.40 25.57
CA TYR A 296 -22.78 20.70 25.22
C TYR A 296 -22.88 20.17 23.79
N GLN A 297 -21.94 20.55 22.93
CA GLN A 297 -21.81 19.95 21.59
C GLN A 297 -20.84 18.78 21.65
N TYR A 298 -21.22 17.66 21.04
CA TYR A 298 -20.35 16.49 20.89
C TYR A 298 -20.35 15.98 19.45
N LYS A 299 -19.24 15.34 19.06
CA LYS A 299 -19.09 14.70 17.75
C LYS A 299 -20.07 13.51 17.66
N GLY A 300 -20.98 13.64 16.71
CA GLY A 300 -21.99 12.66 16.35
C GLY A 300 -21.40 11.56 15.49
N ILE A 301 -22.14 11.19 14.45
CA ILE A 301 -21.71 10.18 13.48
C ILE A 301 -20.71 10.78 12.50
N GLU A 302 -19.75 9.97 12.09
CA GLU A 302 -18.88 10.25 10.96
C GLU A 302 -19.30 9.36 9.78
N THR A 303 -19.40 9.94 8.60
CA THR A 303 -19.86 9.27 7.38
C THR A 303 -18.89 9.52 6.26
N ALA A 304 -18.29 8.46 5.72
CA ALA A 304 -17.59 8.52 4.46
C ALA A 304 -18.62 8.70 3.32
N GLY A 305 -18.38 9.68 2.46
CA GLY A 305 -19.12 9.92 1.23
C GLY A 305 -18.84 8.86 0.17
N ASN A 306 -19.40 9.06 -1.02
CA ASN A 306 -19.14 8.20 -2.16
C ASN A 306 -17.85 8.63 -2.88
N ALA A 307 -17.20 7.68 -3.50
CA ALA A 307 -16.11 7.91 -4.44
C ALA A 307 -16.63 7.75 -5.86
N SER A 308 -15.99 8.43 -6.82
CA SER A 308 -16.29 8.22 -8.24
C SER A 308 -14.98 8.14 -9.02
N VAL A 309 -14.87 7.13 -9.87
CA VAL A 309 -13.69 6.87 -10.69
C VAL A 309 -14.14 6.77 -12.14
N ASN A 310 -13.74 7.72 -12.96
CA ASN A 310 -14.02 7.73 -14.39
C ASN A 310 -12.73 7.42 -15.17
N VAL A 311 -12.77 6.33 -15.92
CA VAL A 311 -11.63 5.85 -16.71
C VAL A 311 -12.00 5.69 -18.17
N VAL A 312 -11.02 5.94 -19.03
CA VAL A 312 -11.05 5.40 -20.38
C VAL A 312 -10.76 3.90 -20.28
N ALA A 313 -11.62 3.07 -20.85
CA ALA A 313 -11.47 1.62 -20.79
C ALA A 313 -10.25 1.19 -21.61
N ASN A 314 -9.09 1.07 -20.96
CA ASN A 314 -7.90 0.42 -21.51
C ASN A 314 -7.77 -1.03 -21.00
N HIS A 315 -8.51 -1.44 -19.98
CA HIS A 315 -8.62 -2.83 -19.50
C HIS A 315 -10.04 -3.12 -18.99
N GLY A 316 -10.40 -4.40 -18.86
CA GLY A 316 -11.72 -4.83 -18.38
C GLY A 316 -11.80 -5.20 -16.89
N ALA A 317 -10.70 -5.05 -16.13
CA ALA A 317 -10.61 -5.52 -14.75
C ALA A 317 -11.66 -4.90 -13.79
N TRP A 318 -12.13 -3.68 -14.08
CA TRP A 318 -13.17 -3.01 -13.30
C TRP A 318 -14.51 -3.77 -13.25
N LEU A 319 -14.78 -4.62 -14.25
CA LEU A 319 -15.97 -5.47 -14.28
C LEU A 319 -15.95 -6.51 -13.15
N TYR A 320 -14.78 -6.93 -12.66
CA TYR A 320 -14.66 -7.80 -11.49
C TYR A 320 -15.26 -7.14 -10.24
N TYR A 321 -14.90 -5.87 -9.99
CA TYR A 321 -15.38 -5.14 -8.81
C TYR A 321 -16.89 -4.88 -8.84
N PHE A 322 -17.51 -4.93 -10.01
CA PHE A 322 -18.96 -4.83 -10.16
C PHE A 322 -19.67 -6.18 -9.99
N PHE A 323 -19.27 -7.22 -10.75
CA PHE A 323 -19.96 -8.51 -10.77
C PHE A 323 -19.70 -9.35 -9.52
N GLY A 324 -18.49 -9.25 -8.97
CA GLY A 324 -18.13 -9.76 -7.66
C GLY A 324 -17.70 -11.21 -7.57
N LYS A 325 -17.62 -11.94 -8.68
CA LYS A 325 -17.07 -13.30 -8.72
C LYS A 325 -16.23 -13.52 -9.98
N CYS A 326 -15.09 -14.19 -9.81
CA CYS A 326 -14.30 -14.71 -10.92
C CYS A 326 -14.50 -16.23 -10.98
N SER A 327 -15.22 -16.73 -11.98
CA SER A 327 -15.54 -18.16 -12.09
C SER A 327 -14.42 -18.98 -12.73
N ALA A 328 -13.57 -18.36 -13.55
CA ALA A 328 -12.45 -19.02 -14.19
C ALA A 328 -11.34 -18.02 -14.57
N ILE A 329 -10.10 -18.47 -14.46
CA ILE A 329 -8.90 -17.76 -14.95
C ILE A 329 -8.15 -18.73 -15.85
N THR A 330 -7.91 -18.33 -17.10
CA THR A 330 -7.00 -19.04 -18.00
C THR A 330 -5.74 -18.21 -18.21
N ALA A 331 -4.59 -18.75 -17.87
CA ALA A 331 -3.29 -18.10 -18.05
C ALA A 331 -2.20 -19.12 -18.36
N THR A 332 -1.06 -18.64 -18.86
CA THR A 332 0.12 -19.48 -19.10
C THR A 332 0.96 -19.58 -17.83
N LEU A 333 1.09 -20.79 -17.27
CA LEU A 333 1.79 -21.04 -16.01
C LEU A 333 3.10 -21.80 -16.25
N ALA A 334 4.14 -21.46 -15.48
CA ALA A 334 5.43 -22.14 -15.49
C ALA A 334 5.42 -23.24 -14.41
N SER A 335 5.46 -24.50 -14.81
CA SER A 335 5.38 -25.62 -13.87
C SER A 335 6.61 -25.73 -12.95
N GLY A 336 6.37 -26.17 -11.70
CA GLY A 336 7.44 -26.50 -10.73
C GLY A 336 8.15 -25.29 -10.13
N THR A 337 7.49 -24.13 -10.14
CA THR A 337 8.02 -22.86 -9.64
C THR A 337 7.30 -22.37 -8.38
N ASN A 338 6.69 -23.27 -7.63
CA ASN A 338 5.82 -22.94 -6.49
C ASN A 338 6.54 -22.11 -5.41
N PRO A 339 5.87 -21.15 -4.75
CA PRO A 339 6.46 -20.36 -3.68
C PRO A 339 7.04 -21.23 -2.54
N ALA A 340 8.01 -20.69 -1.81
CA ALA A 340 8.76 -21.43 -0.81
C ALA A 340 7.94 -21.71 0.47
N SER A 341 6.98 -20.85 0.80
CA SER A 341 6.04 -21.02 1.91
C SER A 341 4.83 -20.09 1.75
N ASP A 342 3.92 -20.11 2.72
CA ASP A 342 2.77 -19.19 2.77
C ASP A 342 3.17 -17.71 2.81
N PHE A 343 4.40 -17.40 3.29
CA PHE A 343 4.89 -16.04 3.47
C PHE A 343 6.07 -15.69 2.56
N ALA A 344 6.69 -16.67 1.88
CA ALA A 344 7.93 -16.49 1.14
C ALA A 344 7.83 -16.97 -0.31
N GLY A 345 8.26 -16.12 -1.24
CA GLY A 345 8.45 -16.50 -2.63
C GLY A 345 9.71 -17.34 -2.84
N ASN A 346 9.90 -17.85 -4.06
CA ASN A 346 11.15 -18.53 -4.41
C ASN A 346 12.30 -17.55 -4.55
N THR A 347 13.52 -18.03 -4.25
CA THR A 347 14.75 -17.23 -4.45
C THR A 347 14.87 -16.81 -5.92
N GLY A 348 14.97 -15.50 -6.17
CA GLY A 348 15.06 -14.94 -7.52
C GLY A 348 13.70 -14.76 -8.22
N SER A 349 12.59 -14.98 -7.52
CA SER A 349 11.23 -14.73 -8.01
C SER A 349 10.68 -13.37 -7.54
N GLU A 350 11.55 -12.38 -7.37
CA GLU A 350 11.16 -11.01 -7.02
C GLU A 350 10.23 -10.42 -8.08
N ASN A 351 9.12 -9.82 -7.62
CA ASN A 351 8.04 -9.28 -8.45
C ASN A 351 7.35 -10.30 -9.37
N LYS A 352 7.34 -11.59 -9.02
CA LYS A 352 6.62 -12.63 -9.77
C LYS A 352 5.22 -12.89 -9.23
N TYR A 353 4.33 -13.30 -10.13
CA TYR A 353 2.94 -13.60 -9.81
C TYR A 353 2.70 -15.10 -9.79
N TYR A 354 1.76 -15.52 -8.96
CA TYR A 354 1.40 -16.90 -8.73
C TYR A 354 -0.11 -17.05 -8.74
N LEU A 355 -0.59 -18.16 -9.29
CA LEU A 355 -2.00 -18.49 -9.41
C LEU A 355 -2.18 -19.99 -9.14
N ASN A 356 -3.28 -20.34 -8.47
CA ASN A 356 -3.76 -21.71 -8.47
C ASN A 356 -4.46 -21.99 -9.81
N GLY A 357 -3.83 -22.78 -10.67
CA GLY A 357 -4.38 -23.08 -12.00
C GLY A 357 -5.64 -23.96 -11.99
N THR A 358 -6.04 -24.49 -10.82
CA THR A 358 -7.11 -25.49 -10.70
C THR A 358 -8.36 -24.99 -9.99
N SER A 359 -8.25 -23.93 -9.19
CA SER A 359 -9.38 -23.33 -8.46
C SER A 359 -9.25 -21.82 -8.41
N VAL A 360 -10.39 -21.12 -8.45
CA VAL A 360 -10.48 -19.68 -8.26
C VAL A 360 -11.27 -19.41 -6.99
N THR A 361 -10.77 -18.53 -6.13
CA THR A 361 -11.44 -18.11 -4.90
C THR A 361 -12.50 -17.04 -5.22
N ASP A 362 -13.63 -17.09 -4.51
CA ASP A 362 -14.75 -16.16 -4.77
C ASP A 362 -14.41 -14.71 -4.35
N THR A 363 -13.61 -14.52 -3.30
CA THR A 363 -13.30 -13.21 -2.70
C THR A 363 -11.82 -12.81 -2.80
N GLY A 364 -11.02 -13.57 -3.55
CA GLY A 364 -9.59 -13.29 -3.75
C GLY A 364 -8.69 -13.75 -2.58
N PRO A 365 -7.36 -13.59 -2.70
CA PRO A 365 -6.64 -13.07 -3.84
C PRO A 365 -6.73 -14.02 -5.03
N LEU A 366 -6.89 -13.45 -6.23
CA LEU A 366 -6.89 -14.21 -7.48
C LEU A 366 -5.46 -14.50 -7.93
N PHE A 367 -4.54 -13.57 -7.66
CA PHE A 367 -3.12 -13.74 -7.89
C PHE A 367 -2.37 -13.36 -6.63
N TYR A 368 -1.32 -14.12 -6.32
CA TYR A 368 -0.35 -13.75 -5.30
C TYR A 368 0.86 -13.10 -5.97
N ARG A 369 1.44 -12.08 -5.35
CA ARG A 369 2.66 -11.44 -5.86
C ARG A 369 3.80 -11.63 -4.88
N SER A 370 4.97 -12.06 -5.34
CA SER A 370 6.17 -12.06 -4.51
C SER A 370 6.86 -10.71 -4.59
N LEU A 371 7.02 -10.04 -3.45
CA LEU A 371 7.69 -8.75 -3.28
C LEU A 371 8.90 -8.93 -2.38
N ASP A 372 10.10 -8.69 -2.89
CA ASP A 372 11.35 -8.93 -2.13
C ASP A 372 11.40 -10.34 -1.49
N ASN A 373 10.95 -11.35 -2.25
CA ASN A 373 10.78 -12.74 -1.84
C ASN A 373 9.73 -12.95 -0.72
N VAL A 374 8.77 -12.04 -0.56
CA VAL A 374 7.63 -12.13 0.38
C VAL A 374 6.32 -12.28 -0.39
N MET A 375 5.52 -13.29 -0.09
CA MET A 375 4.21 -13.49 -0.75
C MET A 375 3.20 -12.46 -0.25
N THR A 376 2.72 -11.59 -1.14
CA THR A 376 1.85 -10.43 -0.83
C THR A 376 0.54 -10.53 -1.64
N PRO A 377 -0.62 -10.82 -0.99
CA PRO A 377 -0.77 -11.21 0.41
C PRO A 377 -0.14 -12.58 0.70
N PRO A 378 -0.03 -12.98 1.98
CA PRO A 378 0.28 -14.36 2.33
C PRO A 378 -0.69 -15.35 1.69
N VAL A 379 -0.22 -16.56 1.38
CA VAL A 379 -1.04 -17.63 0.80
C VAL A 379 -2.19 -17.99 1.75
N LEU A 380 -3.42 -17.98 1.23
CA LEU A 380 -4.61 -18.23 2.04
C LEU A 380 -4.78 -19.71 2.34
N ARG A 381 -4.26 -20.14 3.49
CA ARG A 381 -4.39 -21.53 3.95
C ARG A 381 -5.85 -21.97 4.02
N GLY A 382 -6.13 -23.17 3.52
CA GLY A 382 -7.49 -23.74 3.49
C GLY A 382 -8.29 -23.39 2.23
N GLN A 383 -7.90 -22.33 1.51
CA GLN A 383 -8.37 -22.06 0.16
C GLN A 383 -7.32 -22.44 -0.90
N ASP A 384 -6.07 -22.07 -0.65
CA ASP A 384 -4.91 -22.40 -1.46
C ASP A 384 -3.84 -23.11 -0.62
N THR A 385 -2.98 -23.84 -1.33
CA THR A 385 -1.74 -24.40 -0.78
C THR A 385 -0.60 -23.83 -1.59
N PHE A 386 0.47 -23.35 -0.94
CA PHE A 386 1.62 -22.80 -1.65
C PHE A 386 2.19 -23.79 -2.70
N GLY A 387 2.11 -25.11 -2.44
CA GLY A 387 2.53 -26.17 -3.37
C GLY A 387 1.66 -26.34 -4.62
N ASP A 388 0.47 -25.76 -4.66
CA ASP A 388 -0.45 -25.80 -5.80
C ASP A 388 -0.41 -24.49 -6.63
N LEU A 389 0.33 -23.49 -6.16
CA LEU A 389 0.48 -22.20 -6.83
C LEU A 389 1.60 -22.25 -7.87
N ASP A 390 1.29 -22.11 -9.15
CA ASP A 390 2.30 -22.03 -10.20
C ASP A 390 2.60 -20.57 -10.56
N GLN A 391 3.86 -20.29 -10.93
CA GLN A 391 4.26 -18.95 -11.34
C GLN A 391 3.63 -18.62 -12.70
N LEU A 392 3.06 -17.43 -12.80
CA LEU A 392 2.56 -16.87 -14.04
C LEU A 392 3.72 -16.60 -15.01
N THR A 393 3.57 -17.05 -16.25
CA THR A 393 4.33 -16.49 -17.37
C THR A 393 3.64 -15.20 -17.80
N GLU A 394 4.18 -14.07 -17.36
CA GLU A 394 3.55 -12.76 -17.52
C GLU A 394 3.18 -12.45 -19.00
N PRO A 395 2.04 -11.79 -19.24
CA PRO A 395 1.69 -11.30 -20.56
C PRO A 395 2.80 -10.41 -21.15
N SER A 396 3.09 -10.61 -22.43
CA SER A 396 4.14 -9.85 -23.13
C SER A 396 3.76 -9.60 -24.58
N GLY A 397 4.54 -8.80 -25.30
CA GLY A 397 4.35 -8.59 -26.74
C GLY A 397 4.65 -7.16 -27.18
N THR A 398 4.88 -6.99 -28.48
CA THR A 398 5.11 -5.68 -29.11
C THR A 398 3.87 -5.22 -29.88
N THR A 399 3.32 -6.09 -30.74
CA THR A 399 2.15 -5.78 -31.59
C THR A 399 0.89 -6.52 -31.17
N SER A 400 1.04 -7.70 -30.59
CA SER A 400 -0.05 -8.55 -30.13
C SER A 400 0.31 -9.18 -28.79
N ILE A 401 -0.69 -9.37 -27.94
CA ILE A 401 -0.52 -10.01 -26.64
C ILE A 401 -0.13 -11.49 -26.81
N SER A 402 0.96 -11.86 -26.16
CA SER A 402 1.44 -13.23 -25.95
C SER A 402 1.17 -13.59 -24.49
N ASN A 403 0.81 -14.86 -24.24
CA ASN A 403 0.41 -15.35 -22.91
C ASN A 403 -0.71 -14.51 -22.26
N PRO A 404 -1.82 -14.24 -22.96
CA PRO A 404 -2.90 -13.43 -22.40
C PRO A 404 -3.52 -14.09 -21.18
N ILE A 405 -3.99 -13.27 -20.24
CA ILE A 405 -4.85 -13.73 -19.15
C ILE A 405 -6.29 -13.57 -19.61
N THR A 406 -7.09 -14.63 -19.44
CA THR A 406 -8.53 -14.59 -19.71
C THR A 406 -9.29 -14.81 -18.42
N TYR A 407 -10.00 -13.77 -17.99
CA TYR A 407 -10.90 -13.79 -16.85
C TYR A 407 -12.33 -14.08 -17.31
N THR A 408 -13.04 -14.92 -16.57
CA THR A 408 -14.49 -15.09 -16.69
C THR A 408 -15.13 -14.60 -15.40
N PHE A 409 -15.88 -13.50 -15.49
CA PHE A 409 -16.61 -12.93 -14.36
C PHE A 409 -18.06 -13.41 -14.36
N ALA A 410 -18.58 -13.62 -13.16
CA ALA A 410 -19.95 -14.06 -12.90
C ALA A 410 -20.58 -13.18 -11.82
N GLU A 411 -21.90 -13.16 -11.77
CA GLU A 411 -22.66 -12.45 -10.73
C GLU A 411 -22.49 -13.16 -9.39
N GLN A 412 -22.17 -12.40 -8.34
CA GLN A 412 -22.13 -12.90 -6.97
C GLN A 412 -23.45 -12.59 -6.27
N ASP A 413 -24.28 -13.60 -5.99
CA ASP A 413 -25.61 -13.36 -5.38
C ASP A 413 -25.59 -13.17 -3.86
N GLY A 414 -24.40 -13.23 -3.24
CA GLY A 414 -24.20 -13.03 -1.81
C GLY A 414 -23.83 -11.59 -1.40
N ASP A 415 -23.63 -11.40 -0.10
CA ASP A 415 -23.23 -10.11 0.50
C ASP A 415 -21.76 -9.73 0.23
N ASP A 416 -20.99 -10.67 -0.35
CA ASP A 416 -19.55 -10.59 -0.54
C ASP A 416 -19.19 -10.04 -1.92
N LEU A 417 -19.43 -8.74 -2.11
CA LEU A 417 -18.81 -8.01 -3.21
C LEU A 417 -17.36 -7.67 -2.87
N PRO A 418 -16.43 -7.83 -3.84
CA PRO A 418 -15.06 -7.37 -3.71
C PRO A 418 -15.04 -5.85 -3.55
N SER A 419 -14.01 -5.38 -2.91
CA SER A 419 -13.76 -3.97 -2.70
C SER A 419 -12.29 -3.67 -2.98
N PHE A 420 -11.94 -2.40 -2.93
CA PHE A 420 -10.57 -1.94 -3.02
C PHE A 420 -10.39 -0.71 -2.13
N ALA A 421 -9.14 -0.36 -1.85
CA ALA A 421 -8.83 0.90 -1.19
C ALA A 421 -8.18 1.89 -2.15
N MET A 422 -8.38 3.17 -1.85
CA MET A 422 -7.68 4.27 -2.51
C MET A 422 -6.79 4.94 -1.48
N GLU A 423 -5.50 5.03 -1.79
CA GLU A 423 -4.53 5.78 -1.01
C GLU A 423 -4.31 7.11 -1.69
N GLN A 424 -4.79 8.19 -1.07
CA GLN A 424 -4.55 9.55 -1.51
C GLN A 424 -3.41 10.15 -0.70
N VAL A 425 -2.43 10.70 -1.39
CA VAL A 425 -1.27 11.36 -0.79
C VAL A 425 -1.25 12.80 -1.21
N PHE A 426 -0.92 13.70 -0.29
CA PHE A 426 -0.61 15.09 -0.55
C PHE A 426 0.76 15.40 0.02
N SER A 427 1.75 15.57 -0.85
CA SER A 427 3.10 15.87 -0.42
C SER A 427 3.58 17.25 -0.87
N LYS A 428 4.23 17.93 0.07
CA LYS A 428 5.06 19.13 -0.12
C LYS A 428 6.54 18.83 0.12
N LEU A 429 6.89 17.57 0.37
CA LEU A 429 8.27 17.16 0.59
C LEU A 429 9.09 17.30 -0.70
N PRO A 430 10.41 17.57 -0.60
CA PRO A 430 11.28 17.66 -1.76
C PRO A 430 11.32 16.33 -2.53
N SER A 431 11.70 16.40 -3.82
CA SER A 431 11.71 15.26 -4.76
C SER A 431 12.54 14.05 -4.32
N SER A 432 13.40 14.20 -3.31
CA SER A 432 14.24 13.14 -2.74
C SER A 432 13.56 12.29 -1.66
N ASN A 433 12.42 12.71 -1.12
CA ASN A 433 11.64 11.96 -0.12
C ASN A 433 10.16 12.34 -0.19
N THR A 434 9.49 12.02 -1.29
CA THR A 434 8.17 12.58 -1.57
C THR A 434 7.03 11.93 -0.79
N TYR A 435 7.18 10.74 -0.20
CA TYR A 435 6.02 9.94 0.21
C TYR A 435 6.13 9.26 1.59
N ARG A 436 7.07 9.65 2.45
CA ARG A 436 7.28 9.01 3.75
C ARG A 436 7.03 9.97 4.93
N THR A 437 6.37 9.50 5.97
CA THR A 437 6.23 10.21 7.26
C THR A 437 7.35 9.70 8.20
N ASN A 438 8.41 10.49 8.41
CA ASN A 438 9.65 9.98 9.03
C ASN A 438 10.07 10.63 10.34
N SER A 439 9.44 11.72 10.75
CA SER A 439 9.78 12.38 12.00
C SER A 439 8.61 13.22 12.51
N ALA A 440 8.62 13.54 13.81
CA ALA A 440 7.68 14.48 14.42
C ALA A 440 7.76 15.90 13.82
N ASN A 441 8.75 16.18 12.97
CA ASN A 441 8.89 17.42 12.21
C ASN A 441 8.29 17.34 10.79
N ASP A 442 7.94 16.15 10.31
CA ASP A 442 7.21 15.90 9.06
C ASP A 442 5.68 15.87 9.27
N ASN A 443 5.19 16.52 10.33
CA ASN A 443 3.77 16.65 10.66
C ASN A 443 2.95 17.04 9.42
N GLU A 444 1.65 16.69 9.41
CA GLU A 444 0.59 16.92 8.38
C GLU A 444 0.73 18.18 7.48
N ASP A 445 1.49 19.18 7.90
CA ASP A 445 1.96 20.32 7.14
C ASP A 445 2.77 19.96 5.87
N THR A 446 3.55 18.85 5.86
CA THR A 446 4.43 18.47 4.73
C THR A 446 4.02 17.24 3.94
N ASN A 447 3.48 16.20 4.58
CA ASN A 447 2.99 15.01 3.89
C ASN A 447 1.72 14.50 4.60
N PHE A 448 0.67 14.25 3.84
CA PHE A 448 -0.64 13.87 4.37
C PHE A 448 -1.20 12.73 3.54
N VAL A 449 -1.59 11.65 4.20
CA VAL A 449 -2.11 10.44 3.54
C VAL A 449 -3.50 10.12 4.08
N LEU A 450 -4.44 9.89 3.16
CA LEU A 450 -5.78 9.40 3.43
C LEU A 450 -5.97 8.06 2.75
N ILE A 451 -6.56 7.10 3.46
CA ILE A 451 -6.86 5.78 2.91
C ILE A 451 -8.36 5.55 2.98
N ALA A 452 -9.03 5.57 1.83
CA ALA A 452 -10.43 5.20 1.73
C ALA A 452 -10.54 3.69 1.53
N THR A 453 -11.03 2.95 2.52
CA THR A 453 -11.15 1.48 2.48
C THR A 453 -12.57 1.03 2.16
N GLY A 454 -12.70 -0.19 1.68
CA GLY A 454 -13.98 -0.85 1.40
C GLY A 454 -14.77 -0.18 0.29
N ASN A 455 -14.12 0.33 -0.76
CA ASN A 455 -14.84 0.90 -1.90
C ASN A 455 -15.51 -0.23 -2.69
N ARG A 456 -16.82 -0.41 -2.50
CA ARG A 456 -17.64 -1.32 -3.31
C ARG A 456 -18.29 -0.57 -4.46
N VAL A 457 -18.27 -1.13 -5.66
CA VAL A 457 -18.88 -0.50 -6.83
C VAL A 457 -20.40 -0.65 -6.74
N ASN A 458 -21.10 0.48 -6.58
CA ASN A 458 -22.55 0.53 -6.59
C ASN A 458 -23.10 0.57 -8.02
N THR A 459 -22.55 1.46 -8.83
CA THR A 459 -22.97 1.65 -10.22
C THR A 459 -21.75 1.64 -11.12
N LEU A 460 -21.82 0.86 -12.20
CA LEU A 460 -20.86 0.89 -13.28
C LEU A 460 -21.59 1.27 -14.56
N THR A 461 -21.16 2.36 -15.19
CA THR A 461 -21.70 2.83 -16.46
C THR A 461 -20.63 2.74 -17.53
N MET A 462 -20.94 2.03 -18.62
CA MET A 462 -20.12 1.98 -19.83
C MET A 462 -20.76 2.86 -20.89
N THR A 463 -20.01 3.82 -21.42
CA THR A 463 -20.49 4.70 -22.50
C THR A 463 -19.53 4.68 -23.67
N ALA A 464 -20.07 4.72 -24.88
CA ALA A 464 -19.26 5.05 -26.04
C ALA A 464 -20.12 5.70 -27.14
N ASN A 465 -19.50 6.61 -27.87
CA ASN A 465 -20.08 7.23 -29.06
C ASN A 465 -19.35 6.73 -30.31
N GLU A 466 -19.97 6.96 -31.47
CA GLU A 466 -19.38 6.64 -32.77
C GLU A 466 -18.01 7.32 -32.92
N ASN A 467 -16.97 6.50 -33.14
CA ASN A 467 -15.57 6.91 -33.26
C ASN A 467 -14.90 7.45 -31.99
N GLU A 468 -15.49 7.25 -30.80
CA GLU A 468 -14.87 7.59 -29.52
C GLU A 468 -14.39 6.33 -28.76
N GLU A 469 -13.51 6.56 -27.79
CA GLU A 469 -13.12 5.56 -26.82
C GLU A 469 -14.28 5.12 -25.91
N LEU A 470 -14.26 3.86 -25.52
CA LEU A 470 -15.14 3.31 -24.49
C LEU A 470 -14.74 3.88 -23.12
N LYS A 471 -15.69 4.41 -22.38
CA LYS A 471 -15.49 4.97 -21.04
C LYS A 471 -16.23 4.12 -20.00
N MET A 472 -15.62 3.97 -18.83
CA MET A 472 -16.20 3.31 -17.67
C MET A 472 -16.22 4.28 -16.51
N THR A 473 -17.41 4.58 -16.00
CA THR A 473 -17.60 5.37 -14.78
C THR A 473 -18.08 4.44 -13.67
N MET A 474 -17.38 4.47 -12.54
CA MET A 474 -17.71 3.68 -11.35
C MET A 474 -18.05 4.63 -10.21
N ASP A 475 -19.24 4.47 -9.65
CA ASP A 475 -19.62 5.10 -8.40
C ASP A 475 -19.49 4.09 -7.27
N CYS A 476 -18.59 4.39 -6.34
CA CYS A 476 -18.20 3.49 -5.26
C CYS A 476 -18.68 4.01 -3.91
N MET A 477 -19.04 3.09 -3.02
CA MET A 477 -19.38 3.38 -1.64
C MET A 477 -18.22 2.98 -0.75
N ALA A 478 -17.53 3.96 -0.18
CA ALA A 478 -16.43 3.73 0.75
C ALA A 478 -16.97 3.31 2.12
N ARG A 479 -16.30 2.35 2.77
CA ARG A 479 -16.64 1.90 4.13
C ARG A 479 -16.19 2.88 5.21
N LYS A 480 -14.97 3.41 5.04
CA LYS A 480 -14.31 4.31 5.97
C LYS A 480 -13.24 5.11 5.21
N VAL A 481 -12.98 6.33 5.67
CA VAL A 481 -11.74 7.06 5.34
C VAL A 481 -10.87 7.06 6.59
N HIS A 482 -9.64 6.59 6.45
CA HIS A 482 -8.67 6.51 7.53
C HIS A 482 -7.60 7.58 7.37
N GLU A 483 -7.37 8.30 8.45
CA GLU A 483 -6.28 9.26 8.62
C GLU A 483 -5.19 8.59 9.46
N LEU A 484 -3.94 8.70 9.03
CA LEU A 484 -2.80 8.15 9.77
C LEU A 484 -2.58 8.88 11.10
N GLU A 485 -2.07 8.17 12.11
CA GLU A 485 -1.69 8.80 13.38
C GLU A 485 -0.45 9.69 13.18
N LYS A 486 -0.38 10.83 13.88
CA LYS A 486 0.72 11.82 13.71
C LYS A 486 2.12 11.26 13.92
N THR A 487 2.25 10.22 14.73
CA THR A 487 3.54 9.57 15.06
C THR A 487 3.76 8.27 14.29
N GLU A 488 2.84 7.87 13.41
CA GLU A 488 2.95 6.65 12.63
C GLU A 488 3.86 6.88 11.42
N SER A 489 4.92 6.07 11.31
CA SER A 489 5.77 6.06 10.12
C SER A 489 5.13 5.21 9.03
N TYR A 490 4.80 5.86 7.92
CA TYR A 490 4.10 5.29 6.78
C TYR A 490 4.78 5.72 5.48
N GLU A 491 4.90 4.81 4.54
CA GLU A 491 5.47 5.06 3.22
C GLU A 491 4.44 4.74 2.14
N ALA A 492 3.88 5.80 1.57
CA ALA A 492 2.83 5.70 0.57
C ALA A 492 3.35 5.20 -0.78
N ARG A 493 2.45 4.74 -1.65
CA ARG A 493 2.76 4.16 -2.97
C ARG A 493 3.71 2.96 -2.88
N ARG A 494 3.74 2.27 -1.73
CA ARG A 494 4.73 1.25 -1.37
C ARG A 494 6.20 1.75 -1.39
N GLY A 495 6.43 3.06 -1.45
CA GLY A 495 7.76 3.64 -1.67
C GLY A 495 8.16 3.83 -3.12
N VAL A 496 7.27 3.51 -4.08
CA VAL A 496 7.54 3.68 -5.50
C VAL A 496 7.38 5.15 -5.88
N THR A 497 8.48 5.78 -6.30
CA THR A 497 8.53 7.21 -6.64
C THR A 497 8.21 7.49 -8.11
N ASN A 498 8.42 6.54 -9.00
CA ASN A 498 8.19 6.67 -10.43
C ASN A 498 6.95 5.89 -10.86
N GLU A 499 5.98 6.56 -11.48
CA GLU A 499 4.73 5.94 -11.94
C GLU A 499 4.95 4.86 -13.00
N THR A 500 6.06 4.91 -13.76
CA THR A 500 6.36 3.86 -14.75
C THR A 500 6.70 2.52 -14.12
N ASP A 501 7.01 2.50 -12.83
CA ASP A 501 7.35 1.29 -12.08
C ASP A 501 6.11 0.67 -11.41
N PHE A 502 4.96 1.32 -11.52
CA PHE A 502 3.67 0.77 -11.08
C PHE A 502 3.32 -0.50 -11.83
N LYS A 503 2.62 -1.40 -11.17
CA LYS A 503 2.13 -2.63 -11.76
C LYS A 503 0.98 -2.38 -12.72
N ASN A 504 0.98 -3.19 -13.76
CA ASN A 504 0.16 -3.07 -14.96
C ASN A 504 0.44 -1.82 -15.82
N TYR A 505 1.36 -0.94 -15.43
CA TYR A 505 1.89 0.05 -16.36
C TYR A 505 2.74 -0.65 -17.42
N SER A 506 2.56 -0.26 -18.69
CA SER A 506 3.37 -0.76 -19.80
C SER A 506 3.99 0.41 -20.55
N SER A 507 5.28 0.30 -20.88
CA SER A 507 5.93 1.23 -21.79
C SER A 507 5.59 0.98 -23.26
N ASN A 508 4.79 -0.04 -23.56
CA ASN A 508 4.29 -0.31 -24.90
C ASN A 508 2.93 0.36 -25.08
N ASP A 509 2.90 1.38 -25.93
CA ASP A 509 1.69 2.14 -26.26
C ASP A 509 0.51 1.26 -26.68
N LYS A 510 0.77 0.10 -27.31
CA LYS A 510 -0.29 -0.85 -27.72
C LYS A 510 -1.05 -1.49 -26.58
N PHE A 511 -0.47 -1.54 -25.38
CA PHE A 511 -1.18 -2.00 -24.17
C PHE A 511 -1.89 -0.86 -23.45
N LEU A 512 -1.49 0.39 -23.71
CA LEU A 512 -2.13 1.59 -23.19
C LEU A 512 -3.32 2.05 -24.05
N GLU A 513 -3.38 1.64 -25.33
CA GLU A 513 -4.46 1.98 -26.25
C GLU A 513 -5.84 1.57 -25.69
N PRO A 514 -6.84 2.47 -25.72
CA PRO A 514 -8.17 2.18 -25.21
C PRO A 514 -8.99 1.30 -26.16
N PHE A 515 -10.07 0.70 -25.65
CA PHE A 515 -11.08 0.06 -26.49
C PHE A 515 -11.87 1.16 -27.23
N PHE A 516 -12.05 1.02 -28.54
CA PHE A 516 -12.83 1.94 -29.36
C PHE A 516 -14.17 1.34 -29.76
N PHE A 517 -15.20 2.18 -29.80
CA PHE A 517 -16.52 1.74 -30.25
C PHE A 517 -16.51 1.20 -31.69
N SER A 518 -15.73 1.80 -32.59
CA SER A 518 -15.61 1.40 -33.99
C SER A 518 -15.05 -0.02 -34.19
N SER A 519 -14.39 -0.57 -33.18
CA SER A 519 -13.81 -1.91 -33.21
C SER A 519 -14.69 -2.94 -32.51
N GLY A 520 -15.79 -2.51 -31.89
CA GLY A 520 -16.74 -3.40 -31.24
C GLY A 520 -17.87 -3.87 -32.17
N SER A 521 -18.64 -4.85 -31.68
CA SER A 521 -19.89 -5.29 -32.30
C SER A 521 -20.96 -5.50 -31.22
N ILE A 522 -22.20 -5.20 -31.58
CA ILE A 522 -23.36 -5.36 -30.71
C ILE A 522 -24.36 -6.23 -31.46
N SER A 523 -24.71 -7.37 -30.89
CA SER A 523 -25.72 -8.27 -31.41
C SER A 523 -26.93 -8.30 -30.48
N LEU A 524 -28.11 -8.00 -31.00
CA LEU A 524 -29.41 -8.07 -30.30
C LEU A 524 -30.40 -8.83 -31.20
N PHE A 525 -31.41 -9.49 -30.64
CA PHE A 525 -32.42 -10.22 -31.43
C PHE A 525 -31.86 -11.24 -32.44
N GLY A 526 -30.67 -11.79 -32.19
CA GLY A 526 -29.99 -12.70 -33.12
C GLY A 526 -29.43 -12.05 -34.39
N GLN A 527 -29.44 -10.72 -34.49
CA GLN A 527 -28.83 -9.96 -35.59
C GLN A 527 -27.68 -9.08 -35.08
N ASN A 528 -26.62 -8.97 -35.87
CA ASN A 528 -25.51 -8.07 -35.59
C ASN A 528 -25.82 -6.67 -36.12
N PHE A 529 -25.75 -5.65 -35.26
CA PHE A 529 -26.07 -4.28 -35.60
C PHE A 529 -24.88 -3.60 -36.26
N LEU A 530 -25.06 -3.11 -37.48
CA LEU A 530 -23.98 -2.50 -38.26
C LEU A 530 -23.79 -0.99 -37.98
N ARG A 531 -24.76 -0.29 -37.36
CA ARG A 531 -24.70 1.18 -37.12
C ARG A 531 -25.46 1.61 -35.86
N ILE A 532 -24.82 1.49 -34.71
CA ILE A 532 -25.23 2.16 -33.46
C ILE A 532 -24.38 3.44 -33.36
N THR A 533 -24.99 4.59 -33.07
CA THR A 533 -24.30 5.89 -32.99
C THR A 533 -23.78 6.17 -31.58
N ASN A 534 -24.49 5.70 -30.56
CA ASN A 534 -24.05 5.75 -29.17
C ASN A 534 -24.69 4.60 -28.40
N PHE A 535 -24.02 4.19 -27.33
CA PHE A 535 -24.61 3.28 -26.37
C PHE A 535 -24.21 3.67 -24.94
N THR A 536 -25.09 3.35 -24.01
CA THR A 536 -24.86 3.47 -22.57
C THR A 536 -25.40 2.21 -21.91
N LEU A 537 -24.52 1.46 -21.25
CA LEU A 537 -24.87 0.34 -20.39
C LEU A 537 -24.66 0.78 -18.94
N THR A 538 -25.75 0.89 -18.19
CA THR A 538 -25.71 1.17 -16.75
C THR A 538 -26.03 -0.11 -15.99
N MET A 539 -25.15 -0.48 -15.07
CA MET A 539 -25.30 -1.65 -14.21
C MET A 539 -25.27 -1.20 -12.76
N ASN A 540 -26.21 -1.70 -11.94
CA ASN A 540 -26.38 -1.21 -10.58
C ASN A 540 -26.57 -2.37 -9.57
N ASN A 541 -25.73 -2.41 -8.54
CA ASN A 541 -25.77 -3.36 -7.42
C ASN A 541 -26.75 -2.94 -6.30
N THR A 542 -27.33 -1.74 -6.42
CA THR A 542 -28.32 -1.15 -5.51
C THR A 542 -27.90 -1.20 -4.03
N LEU A 543 -26.62 -0.90 -3.78
CA LEU A 543 -26.01 -0.94 -2.46
C LEU A 543 -26.71 0.00 -1.49
N THR A 544 -26.94 -0.46 -0.26
CA THR A 544 -27.48 0.37 0.82
C THR A 544 -26.56 0.40 2.03
N ASP A 545 -26.36 1.58 2.59
CA ASP A 545 -25.58 1.77 3.81
C ASP A 545 -26.33 1.22 5.02
N LYS A 546 -25.67 0.37 5.79
CA LYS A 546 -26.10 -0.13 7.09
C LYS A 546 -25.01 0.11 8.13
N ARG A 547 -25.42 0.24 9.38
CA ARG A 547 -24.50 0.35 10.53
C ARG A 547 -24.93 -0.65 11.58
N PHE A 548 -23.98 -1.42 12.11
CA PHE A 548 -24.25 -2.41 13.13
C PHE A 548 -23.93 -1.87 14.53
N ILE A 549 -24.71 -2.30 15.52
CA ILE A 549 -24.47 -1.99 16.93
C ILE A 549 -23.28 -2.84 17.41
N GLY A 550 -22.38 -2.26 18.21
CA GLY A 550 -21.28 -3.01 18.86
C GLY A 550 -19.92 -2.97 18.16
N ILE A 551 -19.79 -2.29 17.00
CA ILE A 551 -18.50 -2.14 16.29
C ILE A 551 -17.49 -1.25 17.05
N GLY A 552 -17.93 -0.51 18.08
CA GLY A 552 -17.04 0.36 18.87
C GLY A 552 -16.58 1.64 18.15
N SER A 553 -16.89 1.79 16.86
CA SER A 553 -16.56 2.98 16.06
C SER A 553 -17.79 3.62 15.43
N LYS A 554 -17.82 4.95 15.41
CA LYS A 554 -18.89 5.76 14.78
C LYS A 554 -18.60 6.10 13.32
N ALA A 555 -17.42 5.74 12.82
CA ALA A 555 -16.94 6.11 11.48
C ALA A 555 -17.14 5.01 10.42
N ILE A 556 -17.66 3.85 10.82
CA ILE A 556 -17.74 2.66 9.95
C ILE A 556 -19.17 2.44 9.50
N LYS A 557 -19.34 2.17 8.21
CA LYS A 557 -20.60 1.75 7.58
C LYS A 557 -20.38 0.54 6.67
N ASP A 558 -21.38 -0.30 6.52
CA ASP A 558 -21.32 -1.48 5.66
C ASP A 558 -22.30 -1.31 4.49
N ALA A 559 -21.82 -1.51 3.26
CA ALA A 559 -22.65 -1.47 2.06
C ALA A 559 -23.14 -2.88 1.73
N ILE A 560 -24.44 -3.11 1.88
CA ILE A 560 -25.06 -4.41 1.58
C ILE A 560 -25.70 -4.34 0.20
N PRO A 561 -25.39 -5.28 -0.72
CA PRO A 561 -26.01 -5.33 -2.02
C PRO A 561 -27.49 -5.69 -1.96
N ALA A 562 -28.23 -5.23 -2.97
CA ALA A 562 -29.61 -5.63 -3.19
C ALA A 562 -29.78 -6.10 -4.64
N GLN A 563 -31.01 -6.11 -5.16
CA GLN A 563 -31.28 -6.64 -6.48
C GLN A 563 -30.49 -5.87 -7.56
N ARG A 564 -29.68 -6.60 -8.34
CA ARG A 564 -28.98 -6.04 -9.50
C ARG A 564 -29.95 -5.64 -10.59
N THR A 565 -29.62 -4.56 -11.29
CA THR A 565 -30.36 -4.08 -12.45
C THR A 565 -29.41 -3.70 -13.57
N TYR A 566 -29.85 -3.95 -14.80
CA TYR A 566 -29.13 -3.65 -16.03
C TYR A 566 -30.01 -2.78 -16.92
N GLU A 567 -29.45 -1.72 -17.46
CA GLU A 567 -30.14 -0.86 -18.42
C GLU A 567 -29.20 -0.54 -19.58
N LEU A 568 -29.59 -0.93 -20.78
CA LEU A 568 -28.89 -0.65 -22.02
C LEU A 568 -29.71 0.35 -22.83
N THR A 569 -29.18 1.55 -23.03
CA THR A 569 -29.77 2.56 -23.91
C THR A 569 -28.87 2.76 -25.12
N PHE A 570 -29.45 2.81 -26.31
CA PHE A 570 -28.69 3.04 -27.54
C PHE A 570 -29.50 3.82 -28.58
N THR A 571 -28.77 4.50 -29.46
CA THR A 571 -29.31 5.12 -30.67
C THR A 571 -28.81 4.35 -31.88
N ALA A 572 -29.70 3.80 -32.71
CA ALA A 572 -29.32 3.00 -33.88
C ALA A 572 -30.02 3.44 -35.16
N LEU A 573 -29.39 3.18 -36.30
CA LEU A 573 -30.02 3.35 -37.60
C LEU A 573 -30.75 2.06 -37.99
N VAL A 574 -32.04 2.15 -38.31
CA VAL A 574 -32.84 0.98 -38.66
C VAL A 574 -32.88 0.84 -40.18
N THR A 575 -32.33 -0.27 -40.68
CA THR A 575 -32.27 -0.59 -42.11
C THR A 575 -33.13 -1.79 -42.53
N ASP A 576 -33.76 -2.49 -41.58
CA ASP A 576 -34.47 -3.75 -41.82
C ASP A 576 -35.86 -3.77 -41.15
N ASP A 577 -36.85 -4.31 -41.87
CA ASP A 577 -38.24 -4.51 -41.41
C ASP A 577 -38.34 -5.58 -40.31
N LEU A 578 -37.44 -6.58 -40.30
CA LEU A 578 -37.40 -7.56 -39.21
C LEU A 578 -37.01 -6.90 -37.88
N LEU A 579 -35.99 -6.05 -37.93
CA LEU A 579 -35.55 -5.27 -36.78
C LEU A 579 -36.65 -4.31 -36.31
N PHE A 580 -37.37 -3.69 -37.23
CA PHE A 580 -38.52 -2.85 -36.91
C PHE A 580 -39.62 -3.62 -36.15
N ASN A 581 -39.93 -4.85 -36.57
CA ASN A 581 -40.95 -5.67 -35.92
C ASN A 581 -40.52 -6.17 -34.54
N GLU A 582 -39.26 -6.57 -34.37
CA GLU A 582 -38.71 -6.98 -33.08
C GLU A 582 -38.68 -5.81 -32.09
N LEU A 583 -38.27 -4.63 -32.54
CA LEU A 583 -38.28 -3.41 -31.75
C LEU A 583 -39.69 -2.89 -31.43
N LYS A 584 -40.74 -3.40 -32.09
CA LYS A 584 -42.13 -3.11 -31.74
C LYS A 584 -42.70 -4.09 -30.71
N ASN A 585 -42.06 -5.24 -30.53
CA ASN A 585 -42.51 -6.26 -29.61
C ASN A 585 -42.34 -5.78 -28.17
N GLN A 586 -43.41 -5.94 -27.36
CA GLN A 586 -43.43 -5.54 -25.95
C GLN A 586 -43.30 -6.75 -25.01
N ASN A 587 -43.23 -7.96 -25.55
CA ASN A 587 -43.06 -9.17 -24.76
C ASN A 587 -41.59 -9.37 -24.37
N GLU A 588 -41.36 -10.10 -23.28
CA GLU A 588 -40.03 -10.58 -22.90
C GLU A 588 -39.43 -11.41 -24.04
N THR A 589 -38.21 -11.09 -24.44
CA THR A 589 -37.50 -11.90 -25.44
C THR A 589 -36.67 -12.94 -24.71
N THR A 590 -37.10 -14.20 -24.78
CA THR A 590 -36.41 -15.34 -24.15
C THR A 590 -35.63 -16.15 -25.19
N GLY A 591 -34.43 -16.60 -24.83
CA GLY A 591 -33.62 -17.50 -25.67
C GLY A 591 -32.81 -16.83 -26.78
N THR A 592 -32.79 -15.50 -26.85
CA THR A 592 -31.79 -14.73 -27.61
C THR A 592 -30.93 -13.95 -26.63
N VAL A 593 -29.64 -13.81 -26.95
CA VAL A 593 -28.64 -13.19 -26.07
C VAL A 593 -28.26 -11.83 -26.64
N ILE A 594 -28.12 -10.84 -25.77
CA ILE A 594 -27.46 -9.58 -26.08
C ILE A 594 -25.97 -9.82 -25.99
N ASP A 595 -25.20 -9.67 -27.07
CA ASP A 595 -23.75 -9.90 -27.08
C ASP A 595 -23.03 -8.61 -27.47
N LEU A 596 -22.31 -8.03 -26.51
CA LEU A 596 -21.48 -6.84 -26.69
C LEU A 596 -20.02 -7.30 -26.72
N ILE A 597 -19.31 -7.03 -27.81
CA ILE A 597 -17.91 -7.42 -27.97
C ILE A 597 -17.11 -6.16 -28.29
N PHE A 598 -16.03 -5.93 -27.55
CA PHE A 598 -15.05 -4.88 -27.81
C PHE A 598 -13.68 -5.51 -28.00
N ASP A 599 -13.12 -5.36 -29.21
CA ASP A 599 -11.83 -5.93 -29.57
C ASP A 599 -10.78 -4.83 -29.76
N LYS A 600 -9.54 -5.13 -29.37
CA LYS A 600 -8.36 -4.34 -29.75
C LYS A 600 -7.56 -5.07 -30.82
N SER A 601 -6.82 -4.31 -31.63
CA SER A 601 -5.90 -4.88 -32.62
C SER A 601 -4.77 -5.69 -32.00
N ASN A 602 -4.43 -5.45 -30.73
CA ASN A 602 -3.42 -6.21 -29.99
C ASN A 602 -3.92 -7.61 -29.54
N GLY A 603 -5.21 -7.92 -29.74
CA GLY A 603 -5.82 -9.20 -29.36
C GLY A 603 -6.43 -9.27 -27.96
N GLU A 604 -6.50 -8.15 -27.23
CA GLU A 604 -7.33 -7.99 -26.03
C GLU A 604 -8.82 -7.85 -26.39
N GLN A 605 -9.69 -8.30 -25.49
CA GLN A 605 -11.14 -8.33 -25.70
C GLN A 605 -11.91 -8.13 -24.40
N ILE A 606 -13.02 -7.39 -24.47
CA ILE A 606 -14.09 -7.38 -23.47
C ILE A 606 -15.35 -7.92 -24.14
N ARG A 607 -15.99 -8.94 -23.55
CA ARG A 607 -17.24 -9.49 -24.04
C ARG A 607 -18.27 -9.58 -22.92
N LEU A 608 -19.45 -9.00 -23.14
CA LEU A 608 -20.58 -9.01 -22.22
C LEU A 608 -21.79 -9.64 -22.90
N LYS A 609 -22.42 -10.60 -22.22
CA LYS A 609 -23.59 -11.31 -22.69
C LYS A 609 -24.70 -11.28 -21.65
N PHE A 610 -25.88 -10.89 -22.08
CA PHE A 610 -27.06 -10.85 -21.21
C PHE A 610 -28.18 -11.72 -21.77
N ASP A 611 -28.82 -12.46 -20.86
CA ASP A 611 -29.97 -13.29 -21.14
C ASP A 611 -31.25 -12.56 -20.69
N ASP A 612 -32.36 -12.92 -21.32
CA ASP A 612 -33.73 -12.51 -20.99
C ASP A 612 -33.91 -10.99 -20.81
N TYR A 613 -34.39 -10.30 -21.84
CA TYR A 613 -34.49 -8.85 -21.82
C TYR A 613 -35.85 -8.33 -22.26
N PHE A 614 -36.16 -7.14 -21.75
CA PHE A 614 -37.36 -6.38 -22.08
C PHE A 614 -37.01 -5.10 -22.82
N LEU A 615 -37.80 -4.76 -23.82
CA LEU A 615 -37.79 -3.42 -24.41
C LEU A 615 -38.78 -2.54 -23.64
N THR A 616 -38.29 -1.49 -22.98
CA THR A 616 -39.14 -0.62 -22.15
C THR A 616 -39.60 0.62 -22.90
N THR A 617 -38.69 1.27 -23.61
CA THR A 617 -38.99 2.44 -24.42
C THR A 617 -38.38 2.29 -25.80
N ASN A 618 -39.13 2.77 -26.78
CA ASN A 618 -38.69 2.84 -28.15
C ASN A 618 -39.38 4.02 -28.84
N THR A 619 -38.60 5.00 -29.27
CA THR A 619 -39.12 6.19 -29.95
C THR A 619 -38.66 6.25 -31.40
N TRP A 620 -39.64 6.41 -32.29
CA TRP A 620 -39.45 6.51 -33.73
C TRP A 620 -39.83 7.91 -34.21
N PRO A 621 -38.87 8.82 -34.43
CA PRO A 621 -39.17 10.08 -35.08
C PRO A 621 -39.65 9.82 -36.52
N ILE A 622 -40.74 10.47 -36.92
CA ILE A 622 -41.15 10.48 -38.33
C ILE A 622 -40.15 11.37 -39.07
N PRO A 623 -39.38 10.84 -40.02
CA PRO A 623 -38.40 11.67 -40.72
C PRO A 623 -39.13 12.69 -41.59
N GLU A 624 -38.72 13.97 -41.51
CA GLU A 624 -39.31 15.06 -42.32
C GLU A 624 -38.87 15.01 -43.81
N ASP A 625 -37.89 14.15 -44.14
CA ASP A 625 -37.34 13.94 -45.50
C ASP A 625 -36.99 12.44 -45.73
N LYS A 626 -36.52 12.06 -46.92
CA LYS A 626 -36.06 10.69 -47.28
C LYS A 626 -34.78 10.22 -46.56
N GLY A 627 -34.50 10.75 -45.38
CA GLY A 627 -33.36 10.38 -44.54
C GLY A 627 -33.54 9.02 -43.89
N ALA A 628 -32.44 8.47 -43.35
CA ALA A 628 -32.48 7.25 -42.59
C ALA A 628 -33.23 7.45 -41.26
N VAL A 629 -33.98 6.43 -40.83
CA VAL A 629 -34.72 6.46 -39.57
C VAL A 629 -33.79 6.05 -38.43
N MET A 630 -33.62 6.93 -37.46
CA MET A 630 -32.90 6.65 -36.22
C MET A 630 -33.89 6.21 -35.16
N VAL A 631 -33.53 5.19 -34.38
CA VAL A 631 -34.30 4.69 -33.26
C VAL A 631 -33.54 4.92 -31.97
N GLU A 632 -34.23 5.41 -30.94
CA GLU A 632 -33.74 5.44 -29.57
C GLU A 632 -34.49 4.37 -28.79
N ALA A 633 -33.74 3.42 -28.21
CA ALA A 633 -34.31 2.28 -27.52
C ALA A 633 -33.63 2.06 -26.17
N THR A 634 -34.44 1.70 -25.17
CA THR A 634 -33.96 1.24 -23.86
C THR A 634 -34.37 -0.21 -23.67
N ILE A 635 -33.37 -1.05 -23.41
CA ILE A 635 -33.50 -2.47 -23.11
C ILE A 635 -33.08 -2.71 -21.65
N ILE A 636 -33.85 -3.52 -20.94
CA ILE A 636 -33.54 -3.95 -19.57
C ILE A 636 -33.28 -5.46 -19.60
N PRO A 637 -32.01 -5.89 -19.63
CA PRO A 637 -31.66 -7.28 -19.41
C PRO A 637 -31.94 -7.70 -17.96
N ARG A 638 -32.31 -8.97 -17.77
CA ARG A 638 -32.64 -9.52 -16.45
C ARG A 638 -31.41 -10.07 -15.75
N THR A 639 -30.55 -10.80 -16.47
CA THR A 639 -29.40 -11.50 -15.90
C THR A 639 -28.22 -11.51 -16.85
N LEU A 640 -27.01 -11.55 -16.28
CA LEU A 640 -25.82 -11.89 -17.05
C LEU A 640 -25.89 -13.37 -17.49
N ALA A 641 -25.55 -13.66 -18.74
CA ALA A 641 -25.54 -15.02 -19.26
C ALA A 641 -24.47 -15.87 -18.56
N SER A 642 -24.56 -17.20 -18.70
CA SER A 642 -23.48 -18.10 -18.24
C SER A 642 -22.18 -17.81 -19.02
N ASN A 643 -21.08 -17.55 -18.30
CA ASN A 643 -19.84 -16.98 -18.85
C ASN A 643 -20.06 -15.64 -19.56
N GLY A 644 -21.03 -14.87 -19.07
CA GLY A 644 -21.51 -13.70 -19.77
C GLY A 644 -20.52 -12.55 -19.77
N CYS A 645 -19.59 -12.50 -18.83
CA CYS A 645 -18.49 -11.53 -18.87
C CYS A 645 -17.15 -12.24 -19.06
N THR A 646 -16.53 -12.08 -20.22
CA THR A 646 -15.17 -12.58 -20.49
C THR A 646 -14.24 -11.43 -20.83
N VAL A 647 -13.10 -11.35 -20.16
CA VAL A 647 -12.08 -10.31 -20.38
C VAL A 647 -10.74 -10.97 -20.69
N LYS A 648 -10.20 -10.71 -21.88
CA LYS A 648 -8.87 -11.15 -22.29
C LYS A 648 -7.92 -9.95 -22.28
N THR A 649 -6.90 -9.98 -21.43
CA THR A 649 -6.06 -8.80 -21.16
C THR A 649 -4.62 -9.14 -20.75
N HIS A 650 -3.75 -8.14 -20.79
CA HIS A 650 -2.42 -8.17 -20.17
C HIS A 650 -2.46 -7.79 -18.68
N TRP A 651 -3.57 -7.23 -18.21
CA TRP A 651 -3.73 -6.71 -16.86
C TRP A 651 -3.82 -7.83 -15.83
N ILE A 652 -3.03 -7.73 -14.75
CA ILE A 652 -3.05 -8.67 -13.63
C ILE A 652 -3.91 -8.09 -12.51
N LEU A 653 -4.98 -8.79 -12.15
CA LEU A 653 -5.89 -8.47 -11.06
C LEU A 653 -5.50 -9.27 -9.81
N GLN A 654 -5.02 -8.61 -8.75
CA GLN A 654 -4.64 -9.33 -7.52
C GLN A 654 -5.86 -9.83 -6.72
N GLY A 655 -7.02 -9.19 -6.89
CA GLY A 655 -8.21 -9.37 -6.05
C GLY A 655 -8.51 -8.06 -5.37
#